data_AF-A0AAF5D034-F1
#
_entry.id   AF-A0AAF5D034-F1
#
_cell.length_a   1.000
_cell.length_b   1.000
_cell.length_c   1.000
_cell.angle_alpha   90.00
_cell.angle_beta   90.00
_cell.angle_gamma   90.00
#
_symmetry.space_group_name_H-M   'P 1'
#
loop_
_entity.id
_entity.type
_entity.pdbx_description
1 polymer ?
#
loop_
_entity_poly.entity_id
_entity_poly.type
_entity_poly.pdbx_seq_one_letter_code
_entity_poly.pdbx_strand_id
1 'polypeptide(L)'
;SPLGHNNLETGNGGAPTTAGRPSNKRLQQTQAQVDEVVGIMKVNVEKVLERDQKLSQLDDRADALQEGASQFEKSAATLKRKYWWKNIKMIIIMCAIVLLLIILACLCTLPRYCFYHSVLFFFSLLHIIHERKKMTYNPNVIPVTDNTHLFKARIKMIRAKDKEDSEKEKGEKTNNSKNNKLSLYINEAKEILKHITLLKTLALNNRYSYIASSGFYFPVSGKDVVKMSFDEKQRKKLDAASDDGLEDCQKLIENFGKQINADSFLKNIEKEMIENIFVSMDSYLNTVRREIMEMREKYNEKAKRAKFLGCYSNFVKMDQDGYRKAFKDINEKYSQSDNILIVPENKIRFRKTAKEDKPLKKNNYYLDEDNKVEDEENSEIPQQVLKEQEKFYQKLTNKNEEIEVLSRQFAEIEKLQHKFLEKALEQEKNIEVIHEKVELTEVNLKVANNFIKNALENTATKRVIYMFCIIVLTLSLLFLDWRGLRTYILSLKYVTNPPSLLYVGRDKEENELLIRWGWPEDIWFHVDKLSSAHVYVRLKEGQTIDDMPKELIDDCAALVKANSIQGCKLASVDVVYTPWSNLKKTGDMVTGQVGFYSDKQVRKCKAEKRNDIVNRLNKTEVVEENVDFKSQREERDAKERQARKKIEKEKKLREEEDKKRKEKEKELRSYEKVFVDEKMNTNKDGYDSDDFM
;
A
#
# COMPACT_ATOMS: atom_id res chain seq x y z
N SER A 1 56.12 -35.88 97.36
CA SER A 1 55.69 -37.14 97.99
C SER A 1 56.75 -37.59 98.98
N PRO A 2 56.43 -38.41 100.00
CA PRO A 2 55.12 -38.90 100.47
C PRO A 2 54.68 -38.08 101.73
N LEU A 3 53.66 -38.35 102.55
CA LEU A 3 53.13 -39.54 103.25
C LEU A 3 51.66 -39.20 103.64
N GLY A 4 50.76 -40.10 104.04
CA GLY A 4 50.80 -41.54 104.28
C GLY A 4 49.46 -41.98 104.88
N HIS A 5 49.15 -43.28 104.83
CA HIS A 5 47.89 -43.90 105.28
C HIS A 5 47.36 -43.45 106.66
N ASN A 6 46.04 -43.56 106.86
CA ASN A 6 45.46 -44.58 107.75
C ASN A 6 43.96 -44.82 107.48
N ASN A 7 43.56 -46.10 107.48
CA ASN A 7 42.17 -46.55 107.48
C ASN A 7 41.70 -46.71 108.94
N LEU A 8 40.44 -46.37 109.25
CA LEU A 8 39.69 -46.97 110.36
C LEU A 8 38.18 -47.02 110.07
N GLU A 9 37.62 -48.22 110.30
CA GLU A 9 36.29 -48.54 110.86
C GLU A 9 35.02 -47.89 110.25
N THR A 10 34.21 -48.62 109.47
CA THR A 10 33.22 -49.65 109.88
C THR A 10 32.13 -49.18 110.86
N GLY A 11 31.13 -48.46 110.35
CA GLY A 11 29.84 -48.24 111.00
C GLY A 11 28.68 -48.78 110.16
N ASN A 12 28.15 -49.96 110.51
CA ASN A 12 27.01 -50.59 109.83
C ASN A 12 25.69 -50.19 110.52
N GLY A 13 24.94 -49.27 109.90
CA GLY A 13 23.61 -48.83 110.35
C GLY A 13 22.62 -48.82 109.18
N GLY A 14 21.43 -49.41 109.40
CA GLY A 14 20.50 -49.74 108.32
C GLY A 14 19.82 -48.56 107.62
N ALA A 15 19.34 -48.81 106.40
CA ALA A 15 18.50 -47.88 105.65
C ALA A 15 17.20 -47.56 106.40
N PRO A 16 16.65 -46.33 106.25
CA PRO A 16 15.69 -46.18 105.15
C PRO A 16 16.24 -45.40 103.96
N THR A 17 15.81 -45.90 102.81
CA THR A 17 15.81 -45.27 101.49
C THR A 17 15.95 -43.74 101.47
N THR A 18 16.91 -43.29 100.65
CA THR A 18 16.99 -41.94 100.12
C THR A 18 15.74 -41.61 99.30
N ALA A 19 14.66 -41.25 99.98
CA ALA A 19 13.56 -40.49 99.41
C ALA A 19 14.14 -39.15 98.97
N GLY A 20 14.65 -39.09 97.73
CA GLY A 20 15.23 -37.89 97.14
C GLY A 20 14.24 -36.76 97.26
N ARG A 21 14.47 -35.86 98.23
CA ARG A 21 13.50 -34.86 98.69
C ARG A 21 12.91 -34.15 97.47
N PRO A 22 11.58 -33.95 97.42
CA PRO A 22 10.91 -33.44 96.21
C PRO A 22 11.48 -32.11 95.71
N SER A 23 12.09 -31.31 96.59
CA SER A 23 12.86 -30.11 96.23
C SER A 23 14.03 -30.37 95.27
N ASN A 24 14.80 -31.46 95.43
CA ASN A 24 15.94 -31.75 94.53
C ASN A 24 15.48 -32.15 93.12
N LYS A 25 14.40 -32.92 93.00
CA LYS A 25 13.82 -33.25 91.68
C LYS A 25 13.26 -32.01 90.99
N ARG A 26 12.57 -31.13 91.72
CA ARG A 26 12.09 -29.84 91.18
C ARG A 26 13.25 -28.95 90.74
N LEU A 27 14.30 -28.81 91.55
CA LEU A 27 15.49 -28.03 91.20
C LEU A 27 16.17 -28.56 89.93
N GLN A 28 16.31 -29.89 89.79
CA GLN A 28 16.84 -30.52 88.58
C GLN A 28 15.95 -30.29 87.35
N GLN A 29 14.62 -30.32 87.52
CA GLN A 29 13.68 -30.04 86.44
C GLN A 29 13.74 -28.57 85.99
N THR A 30 13.84 -27.62 86.93
CA THR A 30 14.06 -26.21 86.61
C THR A 30 15.40 -26.00 85.91
N GLN A 31 16.48 -26.62 86.40
CA GLN A 31 17.80 -26.54 85.73
C GLN A 31 17.75 -27.10 84.30
N ALA A 32 17.08 -28.23 84.08
CA ALA A 32 16.89 -28.79 82.75
C ALA A 32 16.10 -27.86 81.81
N GLN A 33 15.05 -27.20 82.31
CA GLN A 33 14.36 -26.16 81.53
C GLN A 33 15.25 -24.95 81.24
N VAL A 34 16.13 -24.54 82.16
CA VAL A 34 17.10 -23.47 81.90
C VAL A 34 18.06 -23.88 80.79
N ASP A 35 18.62 -25.08 80.87
CA ASP A 35 19.59 -25.59 79.89
C ASP A 35 18.93 -25.79 78.50
N GLU A 36 17.66 -26.19 78.44
CA GLU A 36 16.84 -26.26 77.22
C GLU A 36 16.61 -24.86 76.62
N VAL A 37 16.15 -23.89 77.41
CA VAL A 37 15.94 -22.50 76.96
C VAL A 37 17.26 -21.85 76.52
N VAL A 38 18.38 -22.12 77.21
CA VAL A 38 19.72 -21.67 76.81
C VAL A 38 20.18 -22.36 75.52
N GLY A 39 19.87 -23.64 75.33
CA GLY A 39 20.12 -24.37 74.08
C GLY A 39 19.37 -23.78 72.89
N ILE A 40 18.07 -23.52 73.06
CA ILE A 40 17.23 -22.82 72.07
C ILE A 40 17.79 -21.42 71.79
N MET A 41 18.23 -20.70 72.83
CA MET A 41 18.80 -19.35 72.66
C MET A 41 20.11 -19.33 71.89
N LYS A 42 20.99 -20.34 72.03
CA LYS A 42 22.19 -20.49 71.19
C LYS A 42 21.83 -20.64 69.72
N VAL A 43 20.91 -21.56 69.40
CA VAL A 43 20.43 -21.78 68.02
C VAL A 43 19.74 -20.52 67.46
N ASN A 44 19.00 -19.78 68.28
CA ASN A 44 18.39 -18.52 67.88
C ASN A 44 19.44 -17.43 67.59
N VAL A 45 20.51 -17.34 68.38
CA VAL A 45 21.62 -16.41 68.16
C VAL A 45 22.39 -16.76 66.88
N GLU A 46 22.67 -18.04 66.65
CA GLU A 46 23.30 -18.53 65.41
C GLU A 46 22.46 -18.16 64.17
N LYS A 47 21.15 -18.41 64.19
CA LYS A 47 20.24 -18.02 63.10
C LYS A 47 20.13 -16.50 62.90
N VAL A 48 20.24 -15.71 63.97
CA VAL A 48 20.27 -14.24 63.86
C VAL A 48 21.58 -13.77 63.23
N LEU A 49 22.72 -14.41 63.53
CA LEU A 49 24.02 -14.12 62.91
C LEU A 49 24.05 -14.48 61.41
N GLU A 50 23.53 -15.65 61.03
CA GLU A 50 23.40 -16.02 59.60
C GLU A 50 22.51 -15.04 58.83
N ARG A 51 21.44 -14.55 59.47
CA ARG A 51 20.56 -13.54 58.90
C ARG A 51 21.21 -12.16 58.77
N ASP A 52 22.05 -11.75 59.71
CA ASP A 52 22.83 -10.51 59.62
C ASP A 52 23.75 -10.53 58.38
N GLN A 53 24.40 -11.67 58.12
CA GLN A 53 25.19 -11.89 56.90
C GLN A 53 24.33 -11.87 55.63
N LYS A 54 23.17 -12.57 55.61
CA LYS A 54 22.21 -12.51 54.47
C LYS A 54 21.72 -11.07 54.22
N LEU A 55 21.49 -10.29 55.27
CA LEU A 55 21.05 -8.89 55.18
C LEU A 55 22.15 -7.96 54.66
N SER A 56 23.38 -8.08 55.15
CA SER A 56 24.54 -7.33 54.64
C SER A 56 24.77 -7.57 53.14
N GLN A 57 24.70 -8.83 52.69
CA GLN A 57 24.81 -9.15 51.26
C GLN A 57 23.64 -8.60 50.42
N LEU A 58 22.45 -8.51 51.01
CA LEU A 58 21.28 -7.93 50.35
C LEU A 58 21.37 -6.40 50.25
N ASP A 59 21.98 -5.75 51.26
CA ASP A 59 22.22 -4.30 51.31
C ASP A 59 23.25 -3.89 50.23
N ASP A 60 24.40 -4.57 50.17
CA ASP A 60 25.41 -4.39 49.11
C ASP A 60 24.81 -4.53 47.70
N ARG A 61 23.92 -5.52 47.50
CA ARG A 61 23.20 -5.73 46.23
C ARG A 61 22.12 -4.66 45.99
N ALA A 62 21.46 -4.15 47.03
CA ALA A 62 20.47 -3.10 46.91
C ALA A 62 21.12 -1.78 46.48
N ASP A 63 22.30 -1.45 47.03
CA ASP A 63 23.11 -0.32 46.60
C ASP A 63 23.60 -0.49 45.16
N ALA A 64 24.14 -1.66 44.79
CA ALA A 64 24.53 -1.95 43.41
C ALA A 64 23.35 -1.85 42.42
N LEU A 65 22.15 -2.29 42.83
CA LEU A 65 20.93 -2.16 42.05
C LEU A 65 20.46 -0.69 41.94
N GLN A 66 20.58 0.09 43.02
CA GLN A 66 20.24 1.52 43.06
C GLN A 66 21.19 2.34 42.17
N GLU A 67 22.50 2.07 42.22
CA GLU A 67 23.47 2.65 41.30
C GLU A 67 23.18 2.26 39.85
N GLY A 68 22.94 0.97 39.60
CA GLY A 68 22.58 0.45 38.28
C GLY A 68 21.30 1.10 37.71
N ALA A 69 20.28 1.30 38.55
CA ALA A 69 19.05 2.00 38.20
C ALA A 69 19.29 3.50 37.91
N SER A 70 20.10 4.20 38.71
CA SER A 70 20.45 5.61 38.49
C SER A 70 21.27 5.80 37.20
N GLN A 71 22.23 4.92 36.94
CA GLN A 71 23.00 4.90 35.69
C GLN A 71 22.11 4.57 34.49
N PHE A 72 21.16 3.65 34.64
CA PHE A 72 20.17 3.31 33.62
C PHE A 72 19.26 4.50 33.30
N GLU A 73 18.72 5.20 34.30
CA GLU A 73 17.85 6.36 34.11
C GLU A 73 18.57 7.49 33.36
N LYS A 74 19.77 7.87 33.83
CA LYS A 74 20.63 8.89 33.19
C LYS A 74 20.98 8.51 31.75
N SER A 75 21.29 7.23 31.52
CA SER A 75 21.58 6.70 30.18
C SER A 75 20.33 6.73 29.29
N ALA A 76 19.19 6.23 29.74
CA ALA A 76 17.94 6.19 28.99
C ALA A 76 17.45 7.60 28.62
N ALA A 77 17.54 8.57 29.54
CA ALA A 77 17.13 9.95 29.31
C ALA A 77 18.02 10.65 28.25
N THR A 78 19.34 10.52 28.36
CA THR A 78 20.28 11.10 27.38
C THR A 78 20.17 10.42 26.01
N LEU A 79 19.99 9.09 25.99
CA LEU A 79 19.79 8.30 24.78
C LEU A 79 18.49 8.66 24.04
N LYS A 80 17.37 8.83 24.78
CA LYS A 80 16.08 9.30 24.25
C LYS A 80 16.23 10.66 23.55
N ARG A 81 16.91 11.63 24.19
CA ARG A 81 17.21 12.95 23.59
C ARG A 81 18.05 12.81 22.32
N LYS A 82 19.13 12.01 22.36
CA LYS A 82 20.03 11.76 21.20
C LYS A 82 19.28 11.16 20.01
N TYR A 83 18.34 10.24 20.25
CA TYR A 83 17.54 9.61 19.19
C TYR A 83 16.42 10.50 18.64
N TRP A 84 15.80 11.33 19.49
CA TRP A 84 14.83 12.34 19.05
C TRP A 84 15.48 13.31 18.04
N TRP A 85 16.67 13.84 18.35
CA TRP A 85 17.45 14.67 17.43
C TRP A 85 17.89 13.92 16.17
N LYS A 86 18.33 12.66 16.26
CA LYS A 86 18.65 11.84 15.07
C LYS A 86 17.42 11.64 14.16
N ASN A 87 16.24 11.42 14.72
CA ASN A 87 15.00 11.28 13.93
C ASN A 87 14.64 12.58 13.22
N ILE A 88 14.67 13.72 13.93
CA ILE A 88 14.41 15.04 13.33
C ILE A 88 15.38 15.34 12.18
N LYS A 89 16.69 15.09 12.37
CA LYS A 89 17.69 15.27 11.30
C LYS A 89 17.39 14.41 10.07
N MET A 90 17.04 13.13 10.25
CA MET A 90 16.69 12.25 9.13
C MET A 90 15.41 12.68 8.40
N ILE A 91 14.40 13.19 9.12
CA ILE A 91 13.15 13.71 8.53
C ILE A 91 13.46 14.92 7.64
N ILE A 92 14.28 15.87 8.12
CA ILE A 92 14.66 17.07 7.35
C ILE A 92 15.38 16.68 6.04
N ILE A 93 16.33 15.75 6.10
CA ILE A 93 17.08 15.28 4.92
C ILE A 93 16.13 14.61 3.90
N MET A 94 15.19 13.78 4.36
CA MET A 94 14.17 13.17 3.49
C MET A 94 13.29 14.21 2.79
N CYS A 95 12.82 15.23 3.51
CA CYS A 95 12.04 16.32 2.91
C CYS A 95 12.83 17.10 1.86
N ALA A 96 14.12 17.37 2.11
CA ALA A 96 14.98 18.07 1.15
C ALA A 96 15.17 17.29 -0.16
N ILE A 97 15.34 15.96 -0.10
CA ILE A 97 15.44 15.10 -1.29
C ILE A 97 14.13 15.11 -2.07
N VAL A 98 12.97 14.99 -1.41
CA VAL A 98 11.66 15.03 -2.09
C VAL A 98 11.44 16.37 -2.77
N LEU A 99 11.80 17.50 -2.13
CA LEU A 99 11.72 18.82 -2.74
C LEU A 99 12.64 18.97 -3.96
N LEU A 100 13.87 18.46 -3.89
CA LEU A 100 14.80 18.43 -5.04
C LEU A 100 14.21 17.68 -6.24
N LEU A 101 13.56 16.54 -5.99
CA LEU A 101 12.90 15.74 -7.04
C LEU A 101 11.69 16.46 -7.64
N ILE A 102 10.91 17.16 -6.82
CA ILE A 102 9.80 18.01 -7.31
C ILE A 102 10.34 19.15 -8.17
N ILE A 103 11.44 19.80 -7.75
CA ILE A 103 12.09 20.88 -8.53
C ILE A 103 12.62 20.34 -9.87
N LEU A 104 13.30 19.21 -9.88
CA LEU A 104 13.78 18.54 -11.11
C LEU A 104 12.62 18.15 -12.04
N ALA A 105 11.57 17.51 -11.50
CA ALA A 105 10.38 17.16 -12.28
C ALA A 105 9.68 18.41 -12.84
N CYS A 106 9.62 19.51 -12.08
CA CYS A 106 9.07 20.78 -12.52
C CYS A 106 9.93 21.38 -13.65
N LEU A 107 11.26 21.45 -13.49
CA LEU A 107 12.19 21.88 -14.55
C LEU A 107 12.09 21.04 -15.83
N CYS A 108 11.88 19.73 -15.75
CA CYS A 108 11.69 18.87 -16.92
C CYS A 108 10.28 18.95 -17.54
N THR A 109 9.27 19.44 -16.81
CA THR A 109 7.88 19.55 -17.29
C THR A 109 7.47 20.96 -17.67
N LEU A 110 8.12 22.01 -17.14
CA LEU A 110 7.86 23.41 -17.46
C LEU A 110 8.05 23.72 -18.96
N PRO A 111 9.12 23.27 -19.67
CA PRO A 111 9.24 23.47 -21.11
C PRO A 111 8.08 22.85 -21.88
N ARG A 112 7.65 21.65 -21.48
CA ARG A 112 6.48 20.95 -22.05
C ARG A 112 5.21 21.77 -21.81
N TYR A 113 4.96 22.22 -20.58
CA TYR A 113 3.79 23.04 -20.23
C TYR A 113 3.75 24.39 -20.96
N CYS A 114 4.86 25.13 -21.00
CA CYS A 114 4.95 26.40 -21.74
C CYS A 114 4.66 26.18 -23.24
N PHE A 115 5.20 25.12 -23.83
CA PHE A 115 4.93 24.79 -25.23
C PHE A 115 3.45 24.43 -25.46
N TYR A 116 2.87 23.51 -24.69
CA TYR A 116 1.44 23.18 -24.78
C TYR A 116 0.54 24.40 -24.60
N HIS A 117 0.84 25.29 -23.65
CA HIS A 117 0.02 26.47 -23.43
C HIS A 117 0.16 27.51 -24.54
N SER A 118 1.36 27.66 -25.13
CA SER A 118 1.57 28.53 -26.29
C SER A 118 0.85 28.00 -27.54
N VAL A 119 0.87 26.67 -27.77
CA VAL A 119 0.13 26.00 -28.85
C VAL A 119 -1.38 26.11 -28.66
N LEU A 120 -1.91 25.87 -27.46
CA LEU A 120 -3.34 26.05 -27.15
C LEU A 120 -3.79 27.50 -27.32
N PHE A 121 -2.95 28.47 -26.94
CA PHE A 121 -3.21 29.89 -27.18
C PHE A 121 -3.23 30.19 -28.69
N PHE A 122 -2.31 29.61 -29.47
CA PHE A 122 -2.28 29.74 -30.92
C PHE A 122 -3.52 29.14 -31.60
N PHE A 123 -3.98 27.97 -31.15
CA PHE A 123 -5.24 27.37 -31.63
C PHE A 123 -6.47 28.19 -31.24
N SER A 124 -6.50 28.75 -30.02
CA SER A 124 -7.56 29.66 -29.60
C SER A 124 -7.56 30.94 -30.44
N LEU A 125 -6.39 31.49 -30.76
CA LEU A 125 -6.22 32.65 -31.63
C LEU A 125 -6.65 32.35 -33.07
N LEU A 126 -6.27 31.18 -33.62
CA LEU A 126 -6.72 30.66 -34.90
C LEU A 126 -8.24 30.50 -34.95
N HIS A 127 -8.85 29.97 -33.88
CA HIS A 127 -10.31 29.85 -33.77
C HIS A 127 -10.98 31.23 -33.74
N ILE A 128 -10.42 32.20 -33.01
CA ILE A 128 -10.92 33.59 -32.98
C ILE A 128 -10.79 34.26 -34.37
N ILE A 129 -9.67 34.04 -35.08
CA ILE A 129 -9.45 34.58 -36.44
C ILE A 129 -10.39 33.90 -37.45
N HIS A 130 -10.61 32.58 -37.33
CA HIS A 130 -11.54 31.84 -38.18
C HIS A 130 -12.99 32.31 -37.97
N GLU A 131 -13.41 32.51 -36.72
CA GLU A 131 -14.74 33.07 -36.42
C GLU A 131 -14.89 34.53 -36.85
N ARG A 132 -13.84 35.37 -36.69
CA ARG A 132 -13.87 36.74 -37.24
C ARG A 132 -14.05 36.78 -38.75
N LYS A 133 -13.57 35.78 -39.50
CA LYS A 133 -13.84 35.65 -40.95
C LYS A 133 -15.28 35.23 -41.29
N LYS A 134 -16.08 34.76 -40.33
CA LYS A 134 -17.53 34.48 -40.52
C LYS A 134 -18.44 35.64 -40.12
N MET A 135 -17.93 36.66 -39.42
CA MET A 135 -18.72 37.80 -38.90
C MET A 135 -19.15 38.84 -39.97
N THR A 136 -19.42 38.40 -41.20
CA THR A 136 -20.11 39.20 -42.24
C THR A 136 -21.58 38.80 -42.39
N TYR A 137 -22.17 38.16 -41.37
CA TYR A 137 -23.58 37.74 -41.38
C TYR A 137 -24.29 38.09 -40.06
N ASN A 138 -25.58 38.40 -40.19
CA ASN A 138 -26.44 39.12 -39.24
C ASN A 138 -26.54 38.44 -37.83
N PRO A 139 -26.29 39.15 -36.71
CA PRO A 139 -26.08 38.55 -35.38
C PRO A 139 -27.33 38.05 -34.62
N ASN A 140 -28.53 38.11 -35.20
CA ASN A 140 -29.78 37.84 -34.46
C ASN A 140 -30.21 36.35 -34.32
N VAL A 141 -29.31 35.39 -34.57
CA VAL A 141 -29.58 33.96 -34.28
C VAL A 141 -28.40 33.33 -33.55
N ILE A 142 -28.56 33.11 -32.25
CA ILE A 142 -27.61 32.35 -31.43
C ILE A 142 -27.63 30.89 -31.92
N PRO A 143 -26.51 30.35 -32.43
CA PRO A 143 -26.48 28.97 -32.87
C PRO A 143 -26.39 28.05 -31.65
N VAL A 144 -27.54 27.62 -31.14
CA VAL A 144 -27.60 26.41 -30.31
C VAL A 144 -26.94 25.31 -31.13
N THR A 145 -25.83 24.76 -30.63
CA THR A 145 -25.00 23.79 -31.38
C THR A 145 -25.84 22.57 -31.73
N ASP A 146 -26.32 22.51 -32.98
CA ASP A 146 -27.37 21.57 -33.35
C ASP A 146 -26.83 20.15 -33.54
N ASN A 147 -26.66 19.48 -32.39
CA ASN A 147 -26.32 18.07 -32.29
C ASN A 147 -27.36 17.16 -32.97
N THR A 148 -28.51 17.70 -33.44
CA THR A 148 -29.44 17.00 -34.31
C THR A 148 -28.77 16.41 -35.55
N HIS A 149 -27.71 17.02 -36.11
CA HIS A 149 -26.98 16.37 -37.22
C HIS A 149 -26.20 15.13 -36.80
N LEU A 150 -25.51 15.18 -35.65
CA LEU A 150 -24.77 14.03 -35.12
C LEU A 150 -25.72 12.93 -34.61
N PHE A 151 -26.83 13.32 -33.98
CA PHE A 151 -27.92 12.45 -33.55
C PHE A 151 -28.64 11.82 -34.76
N LYS A 152 -29.05 12.61 -35.76
CA LYS A 152 -29.63 12.09 -37.02
C LYS A 152 -28.65 11.16 -37.70
N ALA A 153 -27.36 11.46 -37.77
CA ALA A 153 -26.35 10.57 -38.35
C ALA A 153 -26.25 9.25 -37.57
N ARG A 154 -26.21 9.30 -36.24
CA ARG A 154 -26.12 8.10 -35.39
C ARG A 154 -27.40 7.26 -35.44
N ILE A 155 -28.58 7.90 -35.46
CA ILE A 155 -29.86 7.25 -35.73
C ILE A 155 -29.93 6.70 -37.17
N LYS A 156 -29.31 7.35 -38.15
CA LYS A 156 -29.23 6.84 -39.53
C LYS A 156 -28.31 5.62 -39.63
N MET A 157 -27.19 5.60 -38.89
CA MET A 157 -26.30 4.44 -38.77
C MET A 157 -26.99 3.28 -38.05
N ILE A 158 -27.71 3.54 -36.95
CA ILE A 158 -28.52 2.53 -36.26
C ILE A 158 -29.60 1.99 -37.21
N ARG A 159 -30.41 2.85 -37.82
CA ARG A 159 -31.45 2.44 -38.80
C ARG A 159 -30.89 1.77 -40.06
N ALA A 160 -29.66 2.07 -40.47
CA ALA A 160 -29.00 1.40 -41.58
C ALA A 160 -28.53 0.00 -41.17
N LYS A 161 -28.02 -0.13 -39.93
CA LYS A 161 -27.64 -1.41 -39.33
C LYS A 161 -28.87 -2.29 -39.09
N ASP A 162 -29.91 -1.76 -38.46
CA ASP A 162 -31.23 -2.40 -38.33
C ASP A 162 -31.80 -2.79 -39.71
N LYS A 163 -31.56 -1.99 -40.75
CA LYS A 163 -31.96 -2.34 -42.12
C LYS A 163 -31.15 -3.50 -42.68
N GLU A 164 -29.82 -3.48 -42.64
CA GLU A 164 -28.97 -4.60 -43.07
C GLU A 164 -29.34 -5.89 -42.33
N ASP A 165 -29.57 -5.80 -41.02
CA ASP A 165 -29.94 -6.94 -40.18
C ASP A 165 -31.38 -7.41 -40.55
N SER A 166 -32.34 -6.51 -40.81
CA SER A 166 -33.70 -6.85 -41.26
C SER A 166 -33.81 -7.33 -42.72
N GLU A 167 -32.85 -6.99 -43.58
CA GLU A 167 -32.78 -7.48 -44.96
C GLU A 167 -32.10 -8.85 -45.01
N LYS A 168 -31.19 -9.16 -44.07
CA LYS A 168 -30.68 -10.52 -43.84
C LYS A 168 -31.74 -11.45 -43.23
N GLU A 169 -32.56 -10.99 -42.30
CA GLU A 169 -33.64 -11.84 -41.73
C GLU A 169 -34.78 -12.15 -42.72
N LYS A 170 -34.95 -11.39 -43.80
CA LYS A 170 -36.01 -11.67 -44.81
C LYS A 170 -35.78 -12.94 -45.64
N GLY A 171 -34.64 -13.61 -45.48
CA GLY A 171 -34.37 -14.92 -46.07
C GLY A 171 -35.05 -16.10 -45.35
N GLU A 172 -35.32 -16.01 -44.05
CA GLU A 172 -35.80 -17.16 -43.25
C GLU A 172 -37.21 -16.94 -42.66
N LYS A 173 -38.22 -17.09 -43.52
CA LYS A 173 -39.64 -17.14 -43.10
C LYS A 173 -40.03 -18.47 -42.45
N THR A 174 -39.42 -18.87 -41.33
CA THR A 174 -40.02 -19.82 -40.37
C THR A 174 -39.66 -19.45 -38.92
N ASN A 175 -40.55 -19.75 -37.97
CA ASN A 175 -40.34 -19.63 -36.51
C ASN A 175 -40.28 -18.20 -35.90
N ASN A 176 -41.25 -17.36 -36.24
CA ASN A 176 -41.49 -16.01 -35.67
C ASN A 176 -41.92 -15.98 -34.18
N SER A 177 -41.45 -16.93 -33.37
CA SER A 177 -41.69 -17.07 -31.92
C SER A 177 -40.38 -17.09 -31.12
N LYS A 178 -39.25 -17.43 -31.74
CA LYS A 178 -37.96 -17.62 -31.02
C LYS A 178 -37.22 -16.32 -30.69
N ASN A 179 -37.13 -15.35 -31.61
CA ASN A 179 -36.44 -14.07 -31.37
C ASN A 179 -37.03 -13.25 -30.20
N ASN A 180 -38.27 -13.51 -29.79
CA ASN A 180 -38.93 -12.76 -28.73
C ASN A 180 -38.33 -13.02 -27.33
N LYS A 181 -37.76 -14.22 -27.10
CA LYS A 181 -37.12 -14.58 -25.82
C LYS A 181 -35.84 -13.78 -25.56
N LEU A 182 -34.99 -13.60 -26.58
CA LEU A 182 -33.74 -12.85 -26.44
C LEU A 182 -34.01 -11.38 -26.04
N SER A 183 -35.02 -10.77 -26.64
CA SER A 183 -35.50 -9.43 -26.27
C SER A 183 -35.97 -9.35 -24.81
N LEU A 184 -36.67 -10.38 -24.32
CA LEU A 184 -37.13 -10.49 -22.94
C LEU A 184 -35.94 -10.45 -21.96
N TYR A 185 -34.95 -11.33 -22.13
CA TYR A 185 -33.76 -11.39 -21.27
C TYR A 185 -32.93 -10.11 -21.32
N ILE A 186 -32.79 -9.48 -22.49
CA ILE A 186 -32.10 -8.19 -22.62
C ILE A 186 -32.83 -7.08 -21.86
N ASN A 187 -34.16 -7.10 -21.78
CA ASN A 187 -34.92 -6.11 -21.03
C ASN A 187 -34.89 -6.38 -19.52
N GLU A 188 -34.94 -7.64 -19.08
CA GLU A 188 -34.74 -8.03 -17.68
C GLU A 188 -33.34 -7.60 -17.18
N ALA A 189 -32.29 -7.90 -17.95
CA ALA A 189 -30.92 -7.45 -17.63
C ALA A 189 -30.80 -5.92 -17.54
N LYS A 190 -31.52 -5.14 -18.36
CA LYS A 190 -31.56 -3.68 -18.25
C LYS A 190 -32.22 -3.21 -16.95
N GLU A 191 -33.27 -3.87 -16.48
CA GLU A 191 -33.86 -3.55 -15.18
C GLU A 191 -32.90 -3.86 -14.03
N ILE A 192 -32.27 -5.04 -14.04
CA ILE A 192 -31.23 -5.40 -13.05
C ILE A 192 -30.10 -4.36 -13.04
N LEU A 193 -29.62 -3.93 -14.22
CA LEU A 193 -28.59 -2.90 -14.35
C LEU A 193 -29.02 -1.53 -13.80
N LYS A 194 -30.31 -1.16 -13.93
CA LYS A 194 -30.87 0.04 -13.29
C LYS A 194 -30.86 -0.08 -11.77
N HIS A 195 -31.23 -1.23 -11.20
CA HIS A 195 -31.19 -1.46 -9.75
C HIS A 195 -29.76 -1.31 -9.19
N ILE A 196 -28.76 -1.93 -9.82
CA ILE A 196 -27.35 -1.80 -9.39
C ILE A 196 -26.87 -0.34 -9.53
N THR A 197 -27.27 0.37 -10.58
CA THR A 197 -26.89 1.77 -10.81
C THR A 197 -27.57 2.73 -9.82
N LEU A 198 -28.82 2.45 -9.44
CA LEU A 198 -29.52 3.19 -8.39
C LEU A 198 -28.80 3.01 -7.05
N LEU A 199 -28.44 1.78 -6.68
CA LEU A 199 -27.67 1.46 -5.47
C LEU A 199 -26.31 2.19 -5.44
N LYS A 200 -25.57 2.18 -6.55
CA LYS A 200 -24.32 2.96 -6.71
C LYS A 200 -24.54 4.45 -6.46
N THR A 201 -25.60 5.01 -7.04
CA THR A 201 -25.96 6.43 -6.89
C THR A 201 -26.31 6.77 -5.45
N LEU A 202 -27.07 5.88 -4.78
CA LEU A 202 -27.44 5.98 -3.36
C LEU A 202 -26.20 5.99 -2.44
N ALA A 203 -25.21 5.13 -2.73
CA ALA A 203 -23.95 5.07 -1.99
C ALA A 203 -23.07 6.32 -2.24
N LEU A 204 -22.89 6.73 -3.49
CA LEU A 204 -22.01 7.85 -3.85
C LEU A 204 -22.54 9.21 -3.34
N ASN A 205 -23.83 9.49 -3.52
CA ASN A 205 -24.45 10.75 -3.07
C ASN A 205 -24.33 10.95 -1.55
N ASN A 206 -24.34 9.85 -0.79
CA ASN A 206 -24.28 9.87 0.66
C ASN A 206 -22.85 9.69 1.22
N ARG A 207 -21.85 9.43 0.37
CA ARG A 207 -20.47 9.09 0.76
C ARG A 207 -19.83 10.14 1.67
N TYR A 208 -20.00 11.43 1.36
CA TYR A 208 -19.44 12.51 2.17
C TYR A 208 -20.07 12.53 3.57
N SER A 209 -21.40 12.63 3.62
CA SER A 209 -22.19 12.72 4.86
C SER A 209 -21.99 11.50 5.78
N TYR A 210 -21.83 10.31 5.20
CA TYR A 210 -21.55 9.07 5.93
C TYR A 210 -20.18 9.08 6.61
N ILE A 211 -19.12 9.44 5.88
CA ILE A 211 -17.77 9.46 6.44
C ILE A 211 -17.64 10.66 7.43
N ALA A 212 -18.41 11.74 7.22
CA ALA A 212 -18.50 12.89 8.14
C ALA A 212 -18.99 12.51 9.55
N SER A 213 -19.93 11.56 9.66
CA SER A 213 -20.46 11.01 10.94
C SER A 213 -19.41 10.43 11.88
N SER A 214 -18.16 10.22 11.42
CA SER A 214 -17.04 9.79 12.27
C SER A 214 -16.57 10.85 13.27
N GLY A 215 -17.06 12.09 13.16
CA GLY A 215 -16.71 13.22 14.05
C GLY A 215 -15.35 13.87 13.74
N PHE A 216 -14.64 13.42 12.69
CA PHE A 216 -13.29 13.90 12.35
C PHE A 216 -13.26 14.94 11.20
N TYR A 217 -14.40 15.39 10.67
CA TYR A 217 -14.40 16.42 9.64
C TYR A 217 -14.34 17.82 10.25
N PHE A 218 -13.17 18.44 10.14
CA PHE A 218 -13.04 19.87 10.31
C PHE A 218 -13.79 20.56 9.16
N PRO A 219 -14.72 21.49 9.42
CA PRO A 219 -15.40 22.22 8.35
C PRO A 219 -14.37 23.04 7.57
N VAL A 220 -14.25 22.75 6.27
CA VAL A 220 -13.40 23.54 5.37
C VAL A 220 -14.00 24.93 5.26
N SER A 221 -13.20 25.94 5.63
CA SER A 221 -13.48 27.37 5.65
C SER A 221 -14.68 27.83 4.80
N GLY A 222 -15.85 27.93 5.43
CA GLY A 222 -17.09 28.36 4.82
C GLY A 222 -18.23 28.30 5.84
N LYS A 223 -18.85 29.44 6.14
CA LYS A 223 -19.85 29.54 7.23
C LYS A 223 -21.13 28.74 6.98
N ASP A 224 -21.37 28.30 5.75
CA ASP A 224 -22.63 27.71 5.30
C ASP A 224 -22.64 26.16 5.24
N VAL A 225 -21.52 25.48 5.51
CA VAL A 225 -21.40 24.00 5.33
C VAL A 225 -21.75 23.19 6.60
N VAL A 226 -22.34 23.82 7.62
CA VAL A 226 -22.51 23.24 8.97
C VAL A 226 -23.56 22.10 9.06
N LYS A 227 -24.31 21.80 7.99
CA LYS A 227 -25.59 21.06 8.10
C LYS A 227 -25.65 19.61 7.58
N MET A 228 -24.55 18.98 7.15
CA MET A 228 -24.61 17.72 6.37
C MET A 228 -23.78 16.52 6.90
N SER A 229 -23.68 16.34 8.22
CA SER A 229 -23.29 15.04 8.80
C SER A 229 -24.53 14.18 9.03
N PHE A 230 -24.49 12.87 8.75
CA PHE A 230 -25.53 11.99 9.29
C PHE A 230 -25.38 11.82 10.80
N ASP A 231 -26.51 11.68 11.48
CA ASP A 231 -26.59 11.08 12.82
C ASP A 231 -26.30 9.56 12.75
N GLU A 232 -25.88 8.96 13.87
CA GLU A 232 -25.57 7.52 13.95
C GLU A 232 -26.77 6.65 13.54
N LYS A 233 -28.00 7.09 13.88
CA LYS A 233 -29.25 6.40 13.50
C LYS A 233 -29.49 6.45 11.99
N GLN A 234 -29.16 7.57 11.33
CA GLN A 234 -29.27 7.69 9.87
C GLN A 234 -28.18 6.86 9.16
N ARG A 235 -26.95 6.87 9.69
CA ARG A 235 -25.83 6.07 9.18
C ARG A 235 -26.16 4.57 9.21
N LYS A 236 -26.69 4.06 10.34
CA LYS A 236 -27.15 2.66 10.49
C LYS A 236 -28.30 2.31 9.54
N LYS A 237 -29.22 3.24 9.26
CA LYS A 237 -30.27 3.04 8.24
C LYS A 237 -29.70 2.93 6.82
N LEU A 238 -28.70 3.75 6.47
CA LEU A 238 -28.06 3.65 5.17
C LEU A 238 -27.24 2.35 5.03
N ASP A 239 -26.58 1.90 6.10
CA ASP A 239 -25.90 0.60 6.11
C ASP A 239 -26.89 -0.53 5.79
N ALA A 240 -28.01 -0.61 6.54
CA ALA A 240 -29.05 -1.60 6.31
C ALA A 240 -29.60 -1.54 4.87
N ALA A 241 -30.05 -0.38 4.40
CA ALA A 241 -30.57 -0.23 3.04
C ALA A 241 -29.54 -0.53 1.94
N SER A 242 -28.24 -0.38 2.23
CA SER A 242 -27.17 -0.78 1.31
C SER A 242 -26.95 -2.28 1.29
N ASP A 243 -27.05 -2.96 2.45
CA ASP A 243 -26.93 -4.41 2.55
C ASP A 243 -28.16 -5.10 1.94
N ASP A 244 -29.37 -4.62 2.24
CA ASP A 244 -30.63 -5.06 1.62
C ASP A 244 -30.58 -4.89 0.09
N GLY A 245 -30.14 -3.72 -0.40
CA GLY A 245 -30.04 -3.45 -1.84
C GLY A 245 -28.96 -4.28 -2.55
N LEU A 246 -27.85 -4.61 -1.88
CA LEU A 246 -26.82 -5.52 -2.40
C LEU A 246 -27.37 -6.95 -2.53
N GLU A 247 -28.07 -7.42 -1.49
CA GLU A 247 -28.70 -8.74 -1.42
C GLU A 247 -29.82 -8.89 -2.46
N ASP A 248 -30.68 -7.89 -2.63
CA ASP A 248 -31.73 -7.88 -3.66
C ASP A 248 -31.14 -7.90 -5.07
N CYS A 249 -30.12 -7.07 -5.35
CA CYS A 249 -29.42 -7.10 -6.64
C CYS A 249 -28.77 -8.47 -6.89
N GLN A 250 -28.18 -9.10 -5.86
CA GLN A 250 -27.58 -10.42 -5.99
C GLN A 250 -28.63 -11.50 -6.27
N LYS A 251 -29.77 -11.49 -5.56
CA LYS A 251 -30.91 -12.40 -5.83
C LYS A 251 -31.45 -12.25 -7.25
N LEU A 252 -31.55 -11.01 -7.76
CA LEU A 252 -31.97 -10.75 -9.13
C LEU A 252 -30.99 -11.34 -10.14
N ILE A 253 -29.67 -11.13 -9.97
CA ILE A 253 -28.63 -11.71 -10.83
C ILE A 253 -28.65 -13.24 -10.75
N GLU A 254 -28.73 -13.83 -9.56
CA GLU A 254 -28.80 -15.28 -9.39
C GLU A 254 -30.05 -15.90 -10.03
N ASN A 255 -31.20 -15.24 -9.91
CA ASN A 255 -32.44 -15.69 -10.54
C ASN A 255 -32.38 -15.56 -12.06
N PHE A 256 -31.80 -14.49 -12.60
CA PHE A 256 -31.49 -14.35 -14.02
C PHE A 256 -30.57 -15.48 -14.50
N GLY A 257 -29.49 -15.77 -13.77
CA GLY A 257 -28.60 -16.91 -13.99
C GLY A 257 -29.32 -18.27 -13.99
N LYS A 258 -30.27 -18.49 -13.07
CA LYS A 258 -31.09 -19.71 -13.02
C LYS A 258 -32.04 -19.79 -14.23
N GLN A 259 -32.65 -18.69 -14.65
CA GLN A 259 -33.51 -18.65 -15.84
C GLN A 259 -32.75 -18.98 -17.13
N ILE A 260 -31.53 -18.46 -17.31
CA ILE A 260 -30.66 -18.75 -18.47
C ILE A 260 -30.31 -20.25 -18.52
N ASN A 261 -29.99 -20.84 -17.37
CA ASN A 261 -29.63 -22.26 -17.30
C ASN A 261 -30.84 -23.20 -17.46
N ALA A 262 -32.05 -22.74 -17.14
CA ALA A 262 -33.28 -23.50 -17.32
C ALA A 262 -33.79 -23.50 -18.78
N ASP A 263 -33.52 -22.45 -19.56
CA ASP A 263 -34.05 -22.31 -20.92
C ASP A 263 -33.17 -22.99 -21.98
N SER A 264 -33.44 -24.28 -22.22
CA SER A 264 -32.73 -25.09 -23.22
C SER A 264 -32.98 -24.66 -24.69
N PHE A 265 -33.86 -23.70 -24.96
CA PHE A 265 -34.23 -23.29 -26.32
C PHE A 265 -33.40 -22.14 -26.90
N LEU A 266 -32.51 -21.52 -26.12
CA LEU A 266 -31.56 -20.50 -26.59
C LEU A 266 -30.51 -21.12 -27.53
N LYS A 267 -30.21 -20.48 -28.65
CA LYS A 267 -29.08 -20.91 -29.51
C LYS A 267 -27.75 -20.67 -28.77
N ASN A 268 -26.72 -21.46 -29.07
CA ASN A 268 -25.40 -21.33 -28.41
C ASN A 268 -24.86 -19.88 -28.40
N ILE A 269 -24.98 -19.15 -29.51
CA ILE A 269 -24.53 -17.75 -29.63
C ILE A 269 -25.38 -16.79 -28.77
N GLU A 270 -26.69 -17.03 -28.69
CA GLU A 270 -27.61 -16.25 -27.87
C GLU A 270 -27.32 -16.49 -26.38
N LYS A 271 -27.07 -17.74 -26.00
CA LYS A 271 -26.67 -18.14 -24.66
C LYS A 271 -25.32 -17.52 -24.25
N GLU A 272 -24.30 -17.61 -25.10
CA GLU A 272 -22.98 -16.99 -24.86
C GLU A 272 -23.10 -15.47 -24.68
N MET A 273 -23.92 -14.79 -25.48
CA MET A 273 -24.14 -13.35 -25.31
C MET A 273 -24.82 -13.02 -23.98
N ILE A 274 -25.81 -13.80 -23.55
CA ILE A 274 -26.51 -13.57 -22.26
C ILE A 274 -25.61 -13.94 -21.07
N GLU A 275 -24.79 -14.99 -21.16
CA GLU A 275 -23.78 -15.35 -20.14
C GLU A 275 -22.75 -14.22 -19.96
N ASN A 276 -22.27 -13.61 -21.05
CA ASN A 276 -21.41 -12.43 -20.98
C ASN A 276 -22.10 -11.22 -20.30
N ILE A 277 -23.40 -11.02 -20.53
CA ILE A 277 -24.20 -9.99 -19.83
C ILE A 277 -24.31 -10.31 -18.33
N PHE A 278 -24.57 -11.56 -17.96
CA PHE A 278 -24.59 -12.01 -16.56
C PHE A 278 -23.26 -11.74 -15.84
N VAL A 279 -22.13 -12.14 -16.44
CA VAL A 279 -20.78 -11.88 -15.88
C VAL A 279 -20.50 -10.38 -15.75
N SER A 280 -20.94 -9.58 -16.72
CA SER A 280 -20.80 -8.12 -16.66
C SER A 280 -21.62 -7.48 -15.52
N MET A 281 -22.86 -7.93 -15.30
CA MET A 281 -23.70 -7.44 -14.20
C MET A 281 -23.15 -7.84 -12.83
N ASP A 282 -22.70 -9.08 -12.66
CA ASP A 282 -22.08 -9.54 -11.41
C ASP A 282 -20.80 -8.74 -11.10
N SER A 283 -19.91 -8.56 -12.08
CA SER A 283 -18.71 -7.72 -11.97
C SER A 283 -19.03 -6.26 -11.57
N TYR A 284 -20.12 -5.70 -12.10
CA TYR A 284 -20.58 -4.36 -11.73
C TYR A 284 -21.13 -4.31 -10.29
N LEU A 285 -21.95 -5.28 -9.87
CA LEU A 285 -22.43 -5.40 -8.50
C LEU A 285 -21.26 -5.57 -7.51
N ASN A 286 -20.29 -6.43 -7.84
CA ASN A 286 -19.06 -6.62 -7.07
C ASN A 286 -18.25 -5.32 -6.91
N THR A 287 -18.21 -4.49 -7.96
CA THR A 287 -17.60 -3.16 -7.92
C THR A 287 -18.35 -2.19 -7.00
N VAL A 288 -19.69 -2.17 -7.05
CA VAL A 288 -20.51 -1.35 -6.14
C VAL A 288 -20.37 -1.82 -4.69
N ARG A 289 -20.34 -3.15 -4.44
CA ARG A 289 -20.09 -3.73 -3.11
C ARG A 289 -18.74 -3.25 -2.54
N ARG A 290 -17.68 -3.26 -3.35
CA ARG A 290 -16.35 -2.74 -2.96
C ARG A 290 -16.39 -1.25 -2.60
N GLU A 291 -17.05 -0.42 -3.41
CA GLU A 291 -17.19 1.01 -3.13
C GLU A 291 -17.92 1.31 -1.81
N ILE A 292 -18.92 0.49 -1.45
CA ILE A 292 -19.62 0.56 -0.15
C ILE A 292 -18.71 0.10 0.99
N MET A 293 -17.98 -1.01 0.84
CA MET A 293 -17.02 -1.48 1.87
C MET A 293 -15.93 -0.44 2.15
N GLU A 294 -15.35 0.18 1.12
CA GLU A 294 -14.37 1.27 1.28
C GLU A 294 -14.95 2.47 2.06
N MET A 295 -16.24 2.77 1.90
CA MET A 295 -16.91 3.85 2.65
C MET A 295 -16.95 3.51 4.14
N ARG A 296 -17.34 2.28 4.47
CA ARG A 296 -17.40 1.75 5.85
C ARG A 296 -16.02 1.70 6.50
N GLU A 297 -14.99 1.27 5.76
CA GLU A 297 -13.60 1.25 6.23
C GLU A 297 -13.08 2.66 6.54
N LYS A 298 -13.25 3.61 5.61
CA LYS A 298 -12.81 5.01 5.80
C LYS A 298 -13.55 5.70 6.96
N TYR A 299 -14.80 5.33 7.23
CA TYR A 299 -15.51 5.73 8.46
C TYR A 299 -14.88 5.10 9.70
N ASN A 300 -14.65 3.78 9.72
CA ASN A 300 -14.12 3.06 10.87
C ASN A 300 -12.70 3.52 11.26
N GLU A 301 -11.83 3.77 10.28
CA GLU A 301 -10.49 4.32 10.49
C GLU A 301 -10.56 5.71 11.15
N LYS A 302 -11.44 6.60 10.66
CA LYS A 302 -11.64 7.93 11.24
C LYS A 302 -12.30 7.89 12.61
N ALA A 303 -13.26 7.00 12.84
CA ALA A 303 -13.89 6.82 14.16
C ALA A 303 -12.89 6.30 15.20
N LYS A 304 -11.96 5.40 14.82
CA LYS A 304 -10.84 4.99 15.67
C LYS A 304 -9.92 6.18 16.01
N ARG A 305 -9.57 7.02 15.02
CA ARG A 305 -8.78 8.25 15.24
C ARG A 305 -9.51 9.25 16.14
N ALA A 306 -10.80 9.48 15.93
CA ALA A 306 -11.60 10.38 16.76
C ALA A 306 -11.68 9.89 18.22
N LYS A 307 -11.88 8.59 18.45
CA LYS A 307 -11.79 7.99 19.80
C LYS A 307 -10.41 8.18 20.43
N PHE A 308 -9.34 7.90 19.69
CA PHE A 308 -7.97 8.09 20.17
C PHE A 308 -7.69 9.57 20.53
N LEU A 309 -8.08 10.53 19.68
CA LEU A 309 -7.96 11.95 19.98
C LEU A 309 -8.88 12.39 21.14
N GLY A 310 -10.06 11.81 21.30
CA GLY A 310 -10.94 12.06 22.45
C GLY A 310 -10.29 11.63 23.76
N CYS A 311 -9.76 10.40 23.80
CA CYS A 311 -8.96 9.91 24.92
C CYS A 311 -7.73 10.81 25.17
N TYR A 312 -7.02 11.22 24.12
CA TYR A 312 -5.85 12.09 24.23
C TYR A 312 -6.20 13.52 24.70
N SER A 313 -7.29 14.10 24.22
CA SER A 313 -7.81 15.40 24.67
C SER A 313 -8.17 15.37 26.15
N ASN A 314 -8.85 14.31 26.60
CA ASN A 314 -9.17 14.14 28.02
C ASN A 314 -7.89 13.91 28.84
N PHE A 315 -6.93 13.14 28.32
CA PHE A 315 -5.62 12.90 28.94
C PHE A 315 -4.75 14.17 29.05
N VAL A 316 -4.85 15.10 28.09
CA VAL A 316 -4.15 16.40 28.13
C VAL A 316 -4.87 17.42 29.03
N LYS A 317 -6.20 17.27 29.20
CA LYS A 317 -7.00 18.11 30.12
C LYS A 317 -7.04 17.59 31.56
N MET A 318 -6.44 16.42 31.85
CA MET A 318 -6.35 15.90 33.21
C MET A 318 -5.36 16.72 34.03
N ASP A 319 -5.84 17.17 35.18
CA ASP A 319 -5.07 17.71 36.29
C ASP A 319 -4.39 16.57 37.09
N GLN A 320 -3.48 16.92 38.01
CA GLN A 320 -2.74 15.94 38.82
C GLN A 320 -3.66 14.98 39.59
N ASP A 321 -4.79 15.46 40.11
CA ASP A 321 -5.76 14.61 40.81
C ASP A 321 -6.49 13.65 39.87
N GLY A 322 -6.81 14.07 38.63
CA GLY A 322 -7.31 13.20 37.58
C GLY A 322 -6.37 12.02 37.29
N TYR A 323 -5.05 12.27 37.15
CA TYR A 323 -4.06 11.20 37.00
C TYR A 323 -4.02 10.27 38.21
N ARG A 324 -4.05 10.84 39.43
CA ARG A 324 -3.99 10.09 40.68
C ARG A 324 -5.19 9.14 40.85
N LYS A 325 -6.39 9.58 40.47
CA LYS A 325 -7.59 8.76 40.46
C LYS A 325 -7.53 7.65 39.40
N ALA A 326 -7.18 7.98 38.16
CA ALA A 326 -7.07 6.99 37.08
C ALA A 326 -6.04 5.89 37.42
N PHE A 327 -4.92 6.23 38.05
CA PHE A 327 -3.93 5.25 38.49
C PHE A 327 -4.47 4.32 39.59
N LYS A 328 -5.28 4.85 40.51
CA LYS A 328 -5.93 4.07 41.57
C LYS A 328 -6.95 3.08 40.99
N ASP A 329 -7.84 3.55 40.10
CA ASP A 329 -8.86 2.72 39.44
C ASP A 329 -8.23 1.58 38.61
N ILE A 330 -7.08 1.83 37.98
CA ILE A 330 -6.29 0.82 37.27
C ILE A 330 -5.76 -0.22 38.25
N ASN A 331 -5.10 0.21 39.33
CA ASN A 331 -4.52 -0.70 40.32
C ASN A 331 -5.60 -1.58 40.99
N GLU A 332 -6.76 -1.00 41.31
CA GLU A 332 -7.90 -1.68 41.90
C GLU A 332 -8.49 -2.76 40.96
N LYS A 333 -8.59 -2.47 39.65
CA LYS A 333 -8.96 -3.47 38.64
C LYS A 333 -7.97 -4.61 38.52
N TYR A 334 -6.67 -4.33 38.53
CA TYR A 334 -5.66 -5.39 38.45
C TYR A 334 -5.65 -6.25 39.73
N SER A 335 -5.74 -5.65 40.92
CA SER A 335 -5.85 -6.39 42.18
C SER A 335 -7.12 -7.23 42.32
N GLN A 336 -8.22 -6.90 41.63
CA GLN A 336 -9.40 -7.78 41.57
C GLN A 336 -9.26 -8.93 40.55
N SER A 337 -8.31 -8.85 39.62
CA SER A 337 -8.12 -9.88 38.58
C SER A 337 -7.26 -11.08 39.01
N ASP A 338 -6.63 -11.04 40.19
CA ASP A 338 -5.88 -12.18 40.76
C ASP A 338 -6.76 -13.36 41.20
N ASN A 339 -8.10 -13.24 41.05
CA ASN A 339 -9.04 -14.37 41.19
C ASN A 339 -9.16 -15.25 39.93
N ILE A 340 -8.24 -15.13 38.95
CA ILE A 340 -8.15 -16.10 37.84
C ILE A 340 -7.51 -17.40 38.37
N LEU A 341 -8.40 -18.24 38.90
CA LEU A 341 -8.38 -19.70 38.87
C LEU A 341 -7.00 -20.36 38.76
N ILE A 342 -6.42 -20.70 39.92
CA ILE A 342 -5.26 -21.60 40.03
C ILE A 342 -5.57 -22.87 39.21
N VAL A 343 -4.80 -23.10 38.15
CA VAL A 343 -4.88 -24.33 37.34
C VAL A 343 -4.59 -25.50 38.28
N PRO A 344 -5.46 -26.54 38.36
CA PRO A 344 -5.29 -27.57 39.38
C PRO A 344 -4.04 -28.41 39.12
N GLU A 345 -3.01 -28.23 39.95
CA GLU A 345 -1.83 -29.08 39.89
C GLU A 345 -2.21 -30.55 40.14
N ASN A 346 -1.50 -31.43 39.43
CA ASN A 346 -1.85 -32.84 39.34
C ASN A 346 -1.85 -33.53 40.72
N LYS A 347 -2.81 -34.46 40.87
CA LYS A 347 -2.96 -35.32 42.06
C LYS A 347 -1.75 -36.24 42.26
N ILE A 348 -0.66 -35.73 42.85
CA ILE A 348 0.43 -36.57 43.34
C ILE A 348 -0.08 -37.31 44.58
N ARG A 349 -0.39 -38.61 44.38
CA ARG A 349 -0.91 -39.52 45.41
C ARG A 349 0.17 -39.83 46.46
N PHE A 350 0.35 -38.96 47.45
CA PHE A 350 1.08 -39.33 48.66
C PHE A 350 0.23 -40.25 49.53
N ARG A 351 0.53 -41.56 49.40
CA ARG A 351 -0.06 -42.67 50.13
C ARG A 351 0.27 -42.55 51.62
N LYS A 352 -0.63 -41.97 52.42
CA LYS A 352 -0.52 -41.93 53.88
C LYS A 352 -0.43 -43.38 54.41
N THR A 353 0.74 -43.76 54.92
CA THR A 353 0.89 -44.95 55.75
C THR A 353 0.39 -44.62 57.15
N ALA A 354 -0.68 -45.30 57.58
CA ALA A 354 -1.16 -45.18 58.94
C ALA A 354 -0.08 -45.69 59.91
N LYS A 355 0.29 -44.88 60.90
CA LYS A 355 0.91 -45.33 62.14
C LYS A 355 -0.09 -45.10 63.27
N GLU A 356 -0.18 -46.08 64.14
CA GLU A 356 -1.28 -46.26 65.08
C GLU A 356 -1.16 -45.31 66.27
N ASP A 357 -2.22 -44.53 66.53
CA ASP A 357 -2.37 -43.80 67.78
C ASP A 357 -2.57 -44.81 68.94
N LYS A 358 -1.67 -44.79 69.93
CA LYS A 358 -1.92 -45.42 71.23
C LYS A 358 -2.31 -44.33 72.24
N PRO A 359 -3.54 -44.33 72.78
CA PRO A 359 -4.01 -43.26 73.65
C PRO A 359 -3.33 -43.32 75.03
N LEU A 360 -2.75 -42.20 75.46
CA LEU A 360 -2.20 -42.05 76.80
C LEU A 360 -3.32 -41.96 77.85
N LYS A 361 -3.21 -42.79 78.89
CA LYS A 361 -4.22 -42.93 79.95
C LYS A 361 -4.31 -41.64 80.79
N LYS A 362 -5.53 -41.14 80.94
CA LYS A 362 -5.88 -40.00 81.80
C LYS A 362 -6.09 -40.48 83.24
N ASN A 363 -5.03 -40.44 84.06
CA ASN A 363 -5.15 -40.75 85.49
C ASN A 363 -5.79 -39.58 86.24
N ASN A 364 -7.07 -39.73 86.63
CA ASN A 364 -7.57 -39.05 87.82
C ASN A 364 -7.08 -39.83 89.05
N TYR A 365 -6.38 -39.16 89.95
CA TYR A 365 -6.29 -39.58 91.35
C TYR A 365 -7.07 -38.57 92.17
N TYR A 366 -8.03 -39.05 92.96
CA TYR A 366 -8.79 -38.22 93.90
C TYR A 366 -7.92 -37.93 95.13
N LEU A 367 -8.27 -36.85 95.85
CA LEU A 367 -7.67 -36.53 97.13
C LEU A 367 -8.30 -37.42 98.20
N ASP A 368 -7.49 -38.22 98.89
CA ASP A 368 -7.89 -38.88 100.13
C ASP A 368 -7.70 -37.89 101.29
N GLU A 369 -8.76 -37.17 101.66
CA GLU A 369 -8.88 -36.59 103.00
C GLU A 369 -9.65 -37.58 103.88
N ASP A 370 -8.93 -38.35 104.70
CA ASP A 370 -9.45 -39.02 105.88
C ASP A 370 -8.27 -39.48 106.76
N ASN A 371 -7.81 -38.60 107.65
CA ASN A 371 -7.00 -39.01 108.80
C ASN A 371 -7.60 -38.41 110.06
N LYS A 372 -8.29 -39.27 110.82
CA LYS A 372 -8.86 -38.94 112.13
C LYS A 372 -7.76 -38.49 113.10
N VAL A 373 -8.12 -37.50 113.89
CA VAL A 373 -7.41 -37.07 115.10
C VAL A 373 -7.86 -37.96 116.24
N GLU A 374 -7.00 -38.85 116.74
CA GLU A 374 -7.18 -39.53 118.03
C GLU A 374 -5.81 -39.55 118.77
N ASP A 375 -5.82 -38.96 119.98
CA ASP A 375 -5.00 -39.17 121.17
C ASP A 375 -3.47 -38.89 121.10
N GLU A 376 -2.98 -37.77 121.65
CA GLU A 376 -2.69 -37.54 123.08
C GLU A 376 -1.71 -38.52 123.73
N GLU A 377 -0.38 -38.30 123.58
CA GLU A 377 0.55 -38.53 124.69
C GLU A 377 1.79 -37.59 124.68
N ASN A 378 1.60 -36.45 125.34
CA ASN A 378 2.50 -35.89 126.36
C ASN A 378 4.04 -36.14 126.23
N SER A 379 4.77 -35.20 125.62
CA SER A 379 6.18 -34.93 125.96
C SER A 379 6.55 -33.51 125.53
N GLU A 380 7.18 -32.74 126.42
CA GLU A 380 7.58 -31.35 126.17
C GLU A 380 8.76 -31.28 125.18
N ILE A 381 8.48 -31.38 123.88
CA ILE A 381 9.44 -30.94 122.86
C ILE A 381 9.70 -29.45 123.09
N PRO A 382 10.94 -29.01 123.35
CA PRO A 382 11.22 -27.61 123.64
C PRO A 382 10.71 -26.72 122.50
N GLN A 383 9.90 -25.71 122.82
CA GLN A 383 9.26 -24.80 121.84
C GLN A 383 10.27 -24.19 120.85
N GLN A 384 11.54 -24.11 121.22
CA GLN A 384 12.64 -23.69 120.37
C GLN A 384 12.85 -24.60 119.15
N VAL A 385 12.77 -25.93 119.31
CA VAL A 385 12.92 -26.90 118.20
C VAL A 385 11.73 -26.80 117.24
N LEU A 386 10.50 -26.65 117.76
CA LEU A 386 9.32 -26.41 116.94
C LEU A 386 9.44 -25.10 116.16
N LYS A 387 9.88 -24.00 116.79
CA LYS A 387 10.15 -22.73 116.10
C LYS A 387 11.26 -22.83 115.05
N GLU A 388 12.29 -23.64 115.27
CA GLU A 388 13.35 -23.87 114.29
C GLU A 388 12.87 -24.73 113.12
N GLN A 389 12.08 -25.78 113.38
CA GLN A 389 11.42 -26.54 112.31
C GLN A 389 10.47 -25.64 111.52
N GLU A 390 9.62 -24.86 112.17
CA GLU A 390 8.69 -23.93 111.50
C GLU A 390 9.43 -22.89 110.64
N LYS A 391 10.51 -22.29 111.15
CA LYS A 391 11.40 -21.43 110.34
C LYS A 391 12.04 -22.19 109.18
N PHE A 392 12.45 -23.44 109.37
CA PHE A 392 13.06 -24.26 108.32
C PHE A 392 12.05 -24.65 107.24
N TYR A 393 10.82 -24.98 107.63
CA TYR A 393 9.69 -25.17 106.73
C TYR A 393 9.41 -23.89 105.96
N GLN A 394 9.21 -22.73 106.61
CA GLN A 394 9.04 -21.45 105.90
C GLN A 394 10.18 -21.15 104.92
N LYS A 395 11.43 -21.43 105.29
CA LYS A 395 12.59 -21.23 104.40
C LYS A 395 12.62 -22.21 103.21
N LEU A 396 12.06 -23.41 103.38
CA LEU A 396 11.80 -24.36 102.29
C LEU A 396 10.61 -23.94 101.42
N THR A 397 9.54 -23.41 102.02
CA THR A 397 8.35 -22.92 101.31
C THR A 397 8.72 -21.71 100.45
N ASN A 398 9.38 -20.68 101.01
CA ASN A 398 9.87 -19.53 100.25
C ASN A 398 10.77 -19.95 99.08
N LYS A 399 11.70 -20.89 99.29
CA LYS A 399 12.55 -21.40 98.18
C LYS A 399 11.76 -22.20 97.13
N ASN A 400 10.73 -22.93 97.53
CA ASN A 400 9.83 -23.58 96.57
C ASN A 400 9.00 -22.53 95.80
N GLU A 401 8.51 -21.49 96.46
CA GLU A 401 7.77 -20.39 95.83
C GLU A 401 8.64 -19.61 94.84
N GLU A 402 9.90 -19.33 95.20
CA GLU A 402 10.91 -18.78 94.28
C GLU A 402 11.08 -19.67 93.03
N ILE A 403 11.16 -21.00 93.21
CA ILE A 403 11.26 -21.97 92.10
C ILE A 403 9.96 -22.01 91.25
N GLU A 404 8.77 -21.90 91.86
CA GLU A 404 7.48 -21.87 91.14
C GLU A 404 7.26 -20.55 90.39
N VAL A 405 7.72 -19.41 90.91
CA VAL A 405 7.74 -18.14 90.18
C VAL A 405 8.72 -18.21 89.01
N LEU A 406 9.92 -18.76 89.26
CA LEU A 406 10.96 -18.92 88.25
C LEU A 406 10.53 -19.87 87.12
N SER A 407 9.85 -20.99 87.43
CA SER A 407 9.33 -21.91 86.40
C SER A 407 8.22 -21.29 85.54
N ARG A 408 7.36 -20.44 86.13
CA ARG A 408 6.36 -19.66 85.38
C ARG A 408 7.00 -18.63 84.46
N GLN A 409 8.00 -17.89 84.95
CA GLN A 409 8.76 -16.96 84.13
C GLN A 409 9.49 -17.69 82.99
N PHE A 410 10.08 -18.86 83.24
CA PHE A 410 10.67 -19.69 82.18
C PHE A 410 9.63 -20.15 81.15
N ALA A 411 8.42 -20.55 81.55
CA ALA A 411 7.35 -20.89 80.61
C ALA A 411 6.83 -19.70 79.79
N GLU A 412 6.89 -18.47 80.33
CA GLU A 412 6.62 -17.24 79.57
C GLU A 412 7.75 -16.90 78.58
N ILE A 413 9.00 -17.04 79.02
CA ILE A 413 10.18 -16.89 78.17
C ILE A 413 10.13 -17.91 77.03
N GLU A 414 9.85 -19.18 77.29
CA GLU A 414 9.72 -20.25 76.29
C GLU A 414 8.65 -19.91 75.24
N LYS A 415 7.46 -19.47 75.66
CA LYS A 415 6.38 -19.02 74.76
C LYS A 415 6.79 -17.82 73.92
N LEU A 416 7.53 -16.86 74.49
CA LEU A 416 8.02 -15.69 73.77
C LEU A 416 9.12 -16.08 72.77
N GLN A 417 10.04 -16.98 73.16
CA GLN A 417 11.09 -17.54 72.30
C GLN A 417 10.50 -18.33 71.13
N HIS A 418 9.44 -19.12 71.35
CA HIS A 418 8.79 -19.86 70.27
C HIS A 418 8.15 -18.92 69.23
N LYS A 419 7.47 -17.87 69.68
CA LYS A 419 6.94 -16.80 68.79
C LYS A 419 8.05 -16.03 68.08
N PHE A 420 9.17 -15.75 68.76
CA PHE A 420 10.32 -15.08 68.16
C PHE A 420 10.95 -15.95 67.06
N LEU A 421 11.10 -17.26 67.30
CA LEU A 421 11.60 -18.23 66.30
C LEU A 421 10.65 -18.37 65.09
N GLU A 422 9.33 -18.41 65.32
CA GLU A 422 8.33 -18.42 64.23
C GLU A 422 8.47 -17.17 63.35
N LYS A 423 8.56 -15.98 63.97
CA LYS A 423 8.79 -14.72 63.23
C LYS A 423 10.17 -14.63 62.60
N ALA A 424 11.18 -15.27 63.18
CA ALA A 424 12.52 -15.32 62.59
C ALA A 424 12.56 -16.19 61.32
N LEU A 425 11.86 -17.33 61.31
CA LEU A 425 11.69 -18.20 60.13
C LEU A 425 10.86 -17.51 59.03
N GLU A 426 9.78 -16.82 59.40
CA GLU A 426 8.97 -16.05 58.45
C GLU A 426 9.81 -14.94 57.79
N GLN A 427 10.66 -14.25 58.57
CA GLN A 427 11.58 -13.23 58.05
C GLN A 427 12.67 -13.81 57.14
N GLU A 428 13.23 -14.99 57.45
CA GLU A 428 14.20 -15.66 56.58
C GLU A 428 13.61 -15.95 55.19
N LYS A 429 12.42 -16.55 55.14
CA LYS A 429 11.71 -16.81 53.88
C LYS A 429 11.44 -15.51 53.10
N ASN A 430 11.08 -14.43 53.79
CA ASN A 430 10.86 -13.13 53.15
C ASN A 430 12.15 -12.55 52.57
N ILE A 431 13.29 -12.68 53.26
CA ILE A 431 14.61 -12.25 52.76
C ILE A 431 14.99 -13.03 51.51
N GLU A 432 14.76 -14.35 51.46
CA GLU A 432 15.06 -15.18 50.28
C GLU A 432 14.21 -14.81 49.06
N VAL A 433 12.91 -14.56 49.24
CA VAL A 433 12.02 -14.08 48.17
C VAL A 433 12.43 -12.68 47.68
N ILE A 434 12.88 -11.80 48.57
CA ILE A 434 13.41 -10.48 48.18
C ILE A 434 14.72 -10.64 47.40
N HIS A 435 15.62 -11.51 47.85
CA HIS A 435 16.90 -11.78 47.20
C HIS A 435 16.71 -12.32 45.77
N GLU A 436 15.88 -13.34 45.58
CA GLU A 436 15.53 -13.87 44.24
C GLU A 436 14.96 -12.78 43.32
N LYS A 437 14.07 -11.94 43.85
CA LYS A 437 13.43 -10.86 43.09
C LYS A 437 14.40 -9.73 42.74
N VAL A 438 15.34 -9.40 43.62
CA VAL A 438 16.43 -8.43 43.37
C VAL A 438 17.35 -8.95 42.26
N GLU A 439 17.79 -10.21 42.36
CA GLU A 439 18.67 -10.84 41.36
C GLU A 439 18.01 -10.92 39.97
N LEU A 440 16.74 -11.36 39.91
CA LEU A 440 15.96 -11.34 38.67
C LEU A 440 15.81 -9.92 38.10
N THR A 441 15.63 -8.91 38.94
CA THR A 441 15.50 -7.51 38.51
C THR A 441 16.82 -6.97 37.94
N GLU A 442 17.96 -7.30 38.56
CA GLU A 442 19.29 -6.93 38.07
C GLU A 442 19.59 -7.56 36.69
N VAL A 443 19.31 -8.86 36.52
CA VAL A 443 19.45 -9.55 35.23
C VAL A 443 18.52 -8.93 34.18
N ASN A 444 17.27 -8.65 34.54
CA ASN A 444 16.31 -7.99 33.64
C ASN A 444 16.78 -6.59 33.20
N LEU A 445 17.37 -5.79 34.09
CA LEU A 445 17.95 -4.48 33.73
C LEU A 445 19.17 -4.62 32.80
N LYS A 446 20.04 -5.61 33.02
CA LYS A 446 21.17 -5.92 32.12
C LYS A 446 20.68 -6.34 30.72
N VAL A 447 19.68 -7.22 30.66
CA VAL A 447 19.07 -7.70 29.41
C VAL A 447 18.35 -6.57 28.67
N ALA A 448 17.54 -5.75 29.35
CA ALA A 448 16.85 -4.60 28.77
C ALA A 448 17.84 -3.57 28.17
N ASN A 449 18.95 -3.31 28.86
CA ASN A 449 20.03 -2.46 28.35
C ASN A 449 20.64 -2.99 27.05
N ASN A 450 20.88 -4.30 26.95
CA ASN A 450 21.41 -4.92 25.73
C ASN A 450 20.38 -4.94 24.59
N PHE A 451 19.09 -5.17 24.87
CA PHE A 451 18.03 -5.02 23.87
C PHE A 451 17.95 -3.60 23.30
N ILE A 452 18.09 -2.59 24.16
CA ILE A 452 18.17 -1.19 23.72
C ILE A 452 19.36 -1.03 22.76
N LYS A 453 20.59 -1.42 23.16
CA LYS A 453 21.79 -1.33 22.29
C LYS A 453 21.57 -2.00 20.92
N ASN A 454 21.10 -3.25 20.89
CA ASN A 454 20.88 -4.00 19.65
C ASN A 454 19.81 -3.37 18.74
N ALA A 455 18.74 -2.80 19.31
CA ALA A 455 17.72 -2.08 18.54
C ALA A 455 18.26 -0.78 17.91
N LEU A 456 19.24 -0.13 18.55
CA LEU A 456 19.85 1.09 18.05
C LEU A 456 20.78 0.85 16.85
N GLU A 457 21.59 -0.21 16.88
CA GLU A 457 22.50 -0.58 15.80
C GLU A 457 21.71 -0.98 14.54
N ASN A 458 20.74 -1.88 14.68
CA ASN A 458 19.88 -2.35 13.59
C ASN A 458 18.98 -1.28 12.97
N THR A 459 18.70 -0.18 13.71
CA THR A 459 17.92 0.94 13.17
C THR A 459 18.79 1.88 12.32
N ALA A 460 20.09 1.98 12.59
CA ALA A 460 21.00 2.83 11.84
C ALA A 460 21.29 2.24 10.44
N THR A 461 21.59 0.94 10.37
CA THR A 461 21.89 0.23 9.11
C THR A 461 20.73 0.30 8.11
N LYS A 462 19.50 0.02 8.56
CA LYS A 462 18.29 0.08 7.72
C LYS A 462 18.07 1.45 7.07
N ARG A 463 18.37 2.56 7.77
CA ARG A 463 18.22 3.92 7.22
C ARG A 463 19.15 4.17 6.04
N VAL A 464 20.40 3.71 6.10
CA VAL A 464 21.37 3.87 5.01
C VAL A 464 20.90 3.16 3.73
N ILE A 465 20.34 1.95 3.87
CA ILE A 465 19.81 1.17 2.75
C ILE A 465 18.68 1.92 2.04
N TYR A 466 17.70 2.47 2.77
CA TYR A 466 16.61 3.24 2.16
C TYR A 466 17.10 4.48 1.40
N MET A 467 18.07 5.22 1.95
CA MET A 467 18.67 6.38 1.29
C MET A 467 19.39 5.98 0.00
N PHE A 468 20.14 4.88 0.00
CA PHE A 468 20.79 4.32 -1.18
C PHE A 468 19.78 3.91 -2.27
N CYS A 469 18.70 3.20 -1.90
CA CYS A 469 17.65 2.82 -2.83
C CYS A 469 16.96 4.03 -3.48
N ILE A 470 16.70 5.10 -2.73
CA ILE A 470 16.12 6.34 -3.28
C ILE A 470 17.08 6.98 -4.30
N ILE A 471 18.37 7.06 -3.99
CA ILE A 471 19.38 7.61 -4.92
C ILE A 471 19.42 6.77 -6.22
N VAL A 472 19.47 5.44 -6.13
CA VAL A 472 19.52 4.56 -7.31
C VAL A 472 18.25 4.66 -8.16
N LEU A 473 17.06 4.71 -7.54
CA LEU A 473 15.79 4.87 -8.25
C LEU A 473 15.68 6.23 -8.95
N THR A 474 16.11 7.30 -8.29
CA THR A 474 16.07 8.66 -8.87
C THR A 474 17.06 8.81 -10.03
N LEU A 475 18.25 8.22 -9.93
CA LEU A 475 19.19 8.14 -11.05
C LEU A 475 18.60 7.34 -12.23
N SER A 476 17.94 6.21 -11.94
CA SER A 476 17.31 5.37 -12.96
C SER A 476 16.18 6.10 -13.71
N LEU A 477 15.39 6.91 -13.00
CA LEU A 477 14.37 7.77 -13.61
C LEU A 477 14.97 8.84 -14.53
N LEU A 478 16.11 9.42 -14.16
CA LEU A 478 16.84 10.37 -15.01
C LEU A 478 17.29 9.73 -16.34
N PHE A 479 17.69 8.45 -16.31
CA PHE A 479 18.07 7.70 -17.53
C PHE A 479 16.88 7.26 -18.38
N LEU A 480 15.70 7.06 -17.79
CA LEU A 480 14.49 6.67 -18.55
C LEU A 480 13.98 7.81 -19.45
N ASP A 481 13.95 9.05 -18.96
CA ASP A 481 13.53 10.22 -19.77
C ASP A 481 14.52 10.47 -20.93
N TRP A 482 15.78 10.02 -20.83
CA TRP A 482 16.77 10.10 -21.92
C TRP A 482 16.47 9.16 -23.11
N ARG A 483 15.85 8.00 -22.87
CA ARG A 483 15.55 7.00 -23.93
C ARG A 483 14.16 7.13 -24.53
N GLY A 484 13.22 7.78 -23.85
CA GLY A 484 11.80 7.76 -24.22
C GLY A 484 11.35 8.73 -25.32
N LEU A 485 12.14 9.77 -25.64
CA LEU A 485 11.60 10.96 -26.34
C LEU A 485 12.41 11.47 -27.54
N ARG A 486 13.25 10.64 -28.15
CA ARG A 486 13.99 11.01 -29.37
C ARG A 486 13.67 10.04 -30.51
N THR A 487 12.46 10.13 -31.05
CA THR A 487 12.17 9.70 -32.42
C THR A 487 13.03 10.54 -33.34
N TYR A 488 14.14 9.93 -33.76
CA TYR A 488 15.16 10.54 -34.57
C TYR A 488 14.73 10.67 -36.04
N ILE A 489 15.54 11.43 -36.76
CA ILE A 489 15.04 12.47 -37.64
C ILE A 489 15.95 12.66 -38.86
N LEU A 490 15.24 12.66 -39.99
CA LEU A 490 15.50 13.32 -41.27
C LEU A 490 16.51 14.48 -41.24
N SER A 491 17.61 14.31 -41.96
CA SER A 491 18.53 15.39 -42.32
C SER A 491 18.22 15.90 -43.72
N LEU A 492 17.63 17.10 -43.84
CA LEU A 492 17.57 17.85 -45.09
C LEU A 492 18.96 18.42 -45.43
N LYS A 493 19.45 18.23 -46.66
CA LYS A 493 20.70 18.85 -47.14
C LYS A 493 20.47 19.53 -48.49
N TYR A 494 21.00 20.74 -48.66
CA TYR A 494 20.88 21.52 -49.89
C TYR A 494 22.09 21.27 -50.79
N VAL A 495 21.83 20.63 -51.92
CA VAL A 495 22.88 20.11 -52.80
C VAL A 495 22.78 20.74 -54.19
N THR A 496 23.83 21.50 -54.56
CA THR A 496 24.08 22.10 -55.90
C THR A 496 23.01 23.07 -56.43
N ASN A 497 23.25 23.59 -57.65
CA ASN A 497 22.28 24.35 -58.45
C ASN A 497 21.73 23.44 -59.56
N PRO A 498 20.41 23.22 -59.69
CA PRO A 498 19.35 23.69 -58.81
C PRO A 498 19.36 22.97 -57.44
N PRO A 499 18.84 23.59 -56.37
CA PRO A 499 18.81 22.98 -55.04
C PRO A 499 17.96 21.71 -55.04
N SER A 500 18.63 20.56 -54.91
CA SER A 500 18.00 19.26 -54.68
C SER A 500 17.80 19.00 -53.19
N LEU A 501 16.72 18.32 -52.84
CA LEU A 501 16.34 18.01 -51.48
C LEU A 501 16.79 16.59 -51.13
N LEU A 502 17.75 16.48 -50.22
CA LEU A 502 18.30 15.21 -49.77
C LEU A 502 17.64 14.74 -48.47
N TYR A 503 17.33 13.46 -48.37
CA TYR A 503 16.82 12.82 -47.17
C TYR A 503 17.71 11.64 -46.76
N VAL A 504 18.02 11.54 -45.47
CA VAL A 504 18.84 10.45 -44.91
C VAL A 504 18.20 9.98 -43.62
N GLY A 505 17.98 8.66 -43.47
CA GLY A 505 17.61 8.05 -42.21
C GLY A 505 18.84 7.73 -41.37
N ARG A 506 18.79 7.99 -40.05
CA ARG A 506 19.92 7.74 -39.13
C ARG A 506 20.11 6.26 -38.82
N ASP A 507 19.03 5.50 -38.83
CA ASP A 507 19.03 4.09 -38.51
C ASP A 507 18.20 3.25 -39.50
N LYS A 508 18.20 1.94 -39.27
CA LYS A 508 17.52 0.95 -40.12
C LYS A 508 15.99 1.09 -40.09
N GLU A 509 15.39 1.67 -39.06
CA GLU A 509 13.93 1.78 -38.88
C GLU A 509 13.39 3.05 -39.53
N GLU A 510 14.11 4.18 -39.39
CA GLU A 510 13.88 5.39 -40.18
C GLU A 510 14.00 5.10 -41.69
N ASN A 511 14.97 4.28 -42.08
CA ASN A 511 15.13 3.83 -43.47
C ASN A 511 13.89 3.06 -43.98
N GLU A 512 13.23 2.23 -43.17
CA GLU A 512 11.98 1.56 -43.58
C GLU A 512 10.81 2.55 -43.76
N LEU A 513 10.73 3.62 -42.96
CA LEU A 513 9.70 4.66 -43.14
C LEU A 513 9.87 5.40 -44.48
N LEU A 514 11.11 5.71 -44.85
CA LEU A 514 11.44 6.32 -46.15
C LEU A 514 11.23 5.32 -47.32
N ILE A 515 11.53 4.03 -47.15
CA ILE A 515 11.13 3.00 -48.14
C ILE A 515 9.60 2.98 -48.31
N ARG A 516 8.84 3.03 -47.21
CA ARG A 516 7.39 2.84 -47.26
C ARG A 516 6.62 4.04 -47.83
N TRP A 517 7.10 5.26 -47.63
CA TRP A 517 6.40 6.50 -48.01
C TRP A 517 7.16 7.38 -49.02
N GLY A 518 8.32 6.93 -49.51
CA GLY A 518 9.12 7.58 -50.54
C GLY A 518 8.35 7.86 -51.84
N TRP A 519 8.73 8.93 -52.53
CA TRP A 519 8.02 9.43 -53.70
C TRP A 519 8.50 8.70 -54.98
N PRO A 520 7.67 8.61 -56.04
CA PRO A 520 8.07 8.03 -57.33
C PRO A 520 9.32 8.69 -57.96
N GLU A 521 9.54 9.97 -57.68
CA GLU A 521 10.70 10.78 -58.12
C GLU A 521 11.92 10.67 -57.19
N ASP A 522 11.80 9.98 -56.04
CA ASP A 522 12.93 9.82 -55.12
C ASP A 522 13.93 8.81 -55.70
N ILE A 523 15.21 9.18 -55.78
CA ILE A 523 16.31 8.29 -56.17
C ILE A 523 17.04 7.81 -54.92
N TRP A 524 17.09 6.49 -54.72
CA TRP A 524 17.71 5.86 -53.57
C TRP A 524 19.17 5.50 -53.84
N PHE A 525 20.04 5.76 -52.87
CA PHE A 525 21.48 5.45 -52.89
C PHE A 525 21.88 4.60 -51.68
N HIS A 526 22.78 3.63 -51.90
CA HIS A 526 23.29 2.70 -50.89
C HIS A 526 24.65 2.12 -51.31
N VAL A 527 25.47 1.63 -50.38
CA VAL A 527 26.75 0.98 -50.70
C VAL A 527 26.55 -0.45 -51.19
N ASP A 528 27.15 -0.82 -52.33
CA ASP A 528 27.06 -2.20 -52.85
C ASP A 528 27.63 -3.20 -51.84
N LYS A 529 26.83 -4.22 -51.49
CA LYS A 529 27.18 -5.34 -50.59
C LYS A 529 27.58 -4.98 -49.14
N LEU A 530 27.48 -3.73 -48.70
CA LEU A 530 27.85 -3.30 -47.34
C LEU A 530 26.71 -2.57 -46.63
N SER A 531 26.66 -2.67 -45.29
CA SER A 531 25.70 -1.92 -44.49
C SER A 531 26.02 -0.41 -44.52
N SER A 532 25.02 0.41 -44.87
CA SER A 532 25.12 1.87 -44.94
C SER A 532 23.76 2.54 -44.73
N ALA A 533 23.76 3.82 -44.35
CA ALA A 533 22.54 4.62 -44.30
C ALA A 533 21.91 4.79 -45.70
N HIS A 534 20.58 4.79 -45.78
CA HIS A 534 19.87 5.01 -47.04
C HIS A 534 19.75 6.51 -47.29
N VAL A 535 20.13 6.93 -48.49
CA VAL A 535 20.05 8.34 -48.92
C VAL A 535 19.08 8.44 -50.08
N TYR A 536 18.10 9.35 -49.99
CA TYR A 536 17.09 9.59 -51.01
C TYR A 536 17.22 11.02 -51.55
N VAL A 537 17.35 11.18 -52.86
CA VAL A 537 17.31 12.47 -53.55
C VAL A 537 15.91 12.68 -54.08
N ARG A 538 15.20 13.72 -53.62
CA ARG A 538 13.90 14.09 -54.18
C ARG A 538 14.07 15.03 -55.37
N LEU A 539 13.78 14.53 -56.56
CA LEU A 539 13.77 15.30 -57.80
C LEU A 539 12.46 16.08 -57.98
N LYS A 540 12.41 17.00 -58.96
CA LYS A 540 11.17 17.70 -59.32
C LYS A 540 10.25 16.78 -60.12
N GLU A 541 8.95 17.04 -60.06
CA GLU A 541 7.94 16.26 -60.80
C GLU A 541 8.29 16.17 -62.30
N GLY A 542 8.38 14.95 -62.81
CA GLY A 542 8.73 14.67 -64.22
C GLY A 542 10.22 14.54 -64.53
N GLN A 543 11.14 14.84 -63.60
CA GLN A 543 12.57 14.55 -63.76
C GLN A 543 12.89 13.07 -63.47
N THR A 544 13.94 12.58 -64.11
CA THR A 544 14.38 11.18 -64.04
C THR A 544 15.83 11.05 -63.57
N ILE A 545 16.28 9.81 -63.36
CA ILE A 545 17.66 9.47 -62.99
C ILE A 545 18.71 9.93 -64.04
N ASP A 546 18.31 10.16 -65.29
CA ASP A 546 19.17 10.66 -66.37
C ASP A 546 19.37 12.18 -66.34
N ASP A 547 18.46 12.92 -65.70
CA ASP A 547 18.51 14.39 -65.58
C ASP A 547 19.40 14.85 -64.41
N MET A 548 19.97 13.92 -63.64
CA MET A 548 20.77 14.22 -62.45
C MET A 548 22.18 14.70 -62.82
N PRO A 549 22.62 15.90 -62.33
CA PRO A 549 23.99 16.35 -62.55
C PRO A 549 24.99 15.45 -61.80
N LYS A 550 26.15 15.19 -62.41
CA LYS A 550 27.18 14.31 -61.83
C LYS A 550 27.65 14.76 -60.44
N GLU A 551 27.75 16.07 -60.22
CA GLU A 551 28.09 16.66 -58.92
C GLU A 551 27.14 16.22 -57.79
N LEU A 552 25.83 16.11 -58.08
CA LEU A 552 24.83 15.64 -57.12
C LEU A 552 24.97 14.13 -56.85
N ILE A 553 25.29 13.35 -57.87
CA ILE A 553 25.55 11.90 -57.74
C ILE A 553 26.80 11.68 -56.88
N ASP A 554 27.88 12.41 -57.15
CA ASP A 554 29.14 12.34 -56.38
C ASP A 554 28.94 12.80 -54.92
N ASP A 555 28.14 13.86 -54.70
CA ASP A 555 27.78 14.33 -53.36
C ASP A 555 27.01 13.27 -52.55
N CYS A 556 26.04 12.61 -53.18
CA CYS A 556 25.27 11.52 -52.55
C CYS A 556 26.15 10.30 -52.28
N ALA A 557 27.01 9.92 -53.24
CA ALA A 557 27.90 8.78 -53.13
C ALA A 557 28.96 8.97 -52.02
N ALA A 558 29.53 10.17 -51.88
CA ALA A 558 30.42 10.53 -50.80
C ALA A 558 29.74 10.45 -49.42
N LEU A 559 28.48 10.92 -49.32
CA LEU A 559 27.71 10.87 -48.07
C LEU A 559 27.35 9.44 -47.65
N VAL A 560 26.89 8.62 -48.59
CA VAL A 560 26.57 7.19 -48.38
C VAL A 560 27.80 6.42 -47.93
N LYS A 561 28.96 6.66 -48.55
CA LYS A 561 30.24 6.06 -48.16
C LYS A 561 30.66 6.46 -46.74
N ALA A 562 30.49 7.74 -46.38
CA ALA A 562 30.82 8.25 -45.05
C ALA A 562 29.91 7.65 -43.96
N ASN A 563 28.62 7.49 -44.26
CA ASN A 563 27.61 6.89 -43.37
C ASN A 563 27.53 5.35 -43.49
N SER A 564 28.58 4.69 -43.97
CA SER A 564 28.72 3.23 -43.99
C SER A 564 29.70 2.76 -42.92
N ILE A 565 29.27 1.83 -42.06
CA ILE A 565 30.06 1.29 -40.93
C ILE A 565 31.36 0.62 -41.43
N GLN A 566 31.29 -0.05 -42.58
CA GLN A 566 32.43 -0.71 -43.22
C GLN A 566 32.99 0.11 -44.40
N GLY A 567 32.12 0.72 -45.23
CA GLY A 567 32.53 1.48 -46.43
C GLY A 567 33.32 2.76 -46.14
N CYS A 568 33.18 3.36 -44.96
CA CYS A 568 33.98 4.52 -44.57
C CYS A 568 35.47 4.18 -44.38
N LYS A 569 35.80 2.90 -44.11
CA LYS A 569 37.17 2.40 -43.85
C LYS A 569 37.91 2.01 -45.13
N LEU A 570 37.20 1.68 -46.21
CA LEU A 570 37.77 1.33 -47.50
C LEU A 570 38.18 2.58 -48.28
N ALA A 571 39.18 2.49 -49.17
CA ALA A 571 39.65 3.63 -49.96
C ALA A 571 38.59 4.13 -50.96
N SER A 572 38.17 3.23 -51.86
CA SER A 572 37.07 3.39 -52.81
C SER A 572 36.01 2.30 -52.56
N VAL A 573 34.74 2.61 -52.80
CA VAL A 573 33.63 1.63 -52.74
C VAL A 573 32.63 1.90 -53.86
N ASP A 574 32.01 0.86 -54.40
CA ASP A 574 30.93 0.99 -55.36
C ASP A 574 29.62 1.36 -54.63
N VAL A 575 28.96 2.43 -55.07
CA VAL A 575 27.65 2.88 -54.58
C VAL A 575 26.60 2.57 -55.65
N VAL A 576 25.56 1.85 -55.25
CA VAL A 576 24.37 1.58 -56.07
C VAL A 576 23.37 2.72 -55.93
N TYR A 577 22.73 3.10 -57.03
CA TYR A 577 21.59 4.01 -57.01
C TYR A 577 20.53 3.62 -58.03
N THR A 578 19.26 3.82 -57.66
CA THR A 578 18.09 3.38 -58.43
C THR A 578 16.85 4.21 -58.06
N PRO A 579 15.87 4.40 -58.95
CA PRO A 579 14.59 5.02 -58.58
C PRO A 579 13.87 4.23 -57.48
N TRP A 580 13.15 4.93 -56.61
CA TRP A 580 12.35 4.35 -55.52
C TRP A 580 11.33 3.31 -56.02
N SER A 581 10.75 3.55 -57.20
CA SER A 581 9.80 2.62 -57.87
C SER A 581 10.38 1.24 -58.21
N ASN A 582 11.71 1.11 -58.26
CA ASN A 582 12.40 -0.17 -58.50
C ASN A 582 12.81 -0.90 -57.20
N LEU A 583 12.60 -0.30 -56.02
CA LEU A 583 12.90 -0.93 -54.73
C LEU A 583 11.85 -1.99 -54.39
N LYS A 584 12.29 -3.21 -54.11
CA LYS A 584 11.46 -4.34 -53.72
C LYS A 584 11.73 -4.70 -52.27
N LYS A 585 10.71 -4.57 -51.41
CA LYS A 585 10.72 -5.07 -50.03
C LYS A 585 9.70 -6.21 -49.90
N THR A 586 10.18 -7.38 -49.53
CA THR A 586 9.34 -8.55 -49.21
C THR A 586 9.36 -8.79 -47.70
N GLY A 587 8.30 -9.39 -47.13
CA GLY A 587 8.14 -9.56 -45.68
C GLY A 587 9.12 -10.55 -45.00
N ASP A 588 9.90 -11.29 -45.79
CA ASP A 588 11.00 -12.16 -45.36
C ASP A 588 12.34 -11.41 -45.23
N MET A 589 12.45 -10.19 -45.76
CA MET A 589 13.67 -9.38 -45.73
C MET A 589 13.86 -8.68 -44.38
N VAL A 590 15.05 -8.81 -43.81
CA VAL A 590 15.43 -8.17 -42.53
C VAL A 590 15.31 -6.64 -42.61
N THR A 591 15.04 -5.96 -41.49
CA THR A 591 15.04 -4.49 -41.39
C THR A 591 16.33 -3.89 -41.94
N GLY A 592 16.22 -2.99 -42.93
CA GLY A 592 17.33 -2.40 -43.68
C GLY A 592 17.75 -3.16 -44.95
N GLN A 593 17.34 -4.42 -45.14
CA GLN A 593 17.60 -5.17 -46.37
C GLN A 593 16.58 -4.77 -47.46
N VAL A 594 17.08 -4.49 -48.67
CA VAL A 594 16.27 -4.06 -49.82
C VAL A 594 16.69 -4.89 -51.05
N GLY A 595 15.72 -5.30 -51.87
CA GLY A 595 15.96 -5.90 -53.18
C GLY A 595 15.53 -4.97 -54.32
N PHE A 596 15.68 -5.43 -55.56
CA PHE A 596 15.28 -4.68 -56.76
C PHE A 596 14.23 -5.46 -57.56
N TYR A 597 13.35 -4.74 -58.28
CA TYR A 597 12.45 -5.36 -59.26
C TYR A 597 13.18 -5.65 -60.58
N SER A 598 14.13 -4.80 -60.97
CA SER A 598 14.97 -4.98 -62.16
C SER A 598 16.37 -4.42 -61.94
N ASP A 599 17.38 -5.29 -62.04
CA ASP A 599 18.79 -4.90 -61.97
C ASP A 599 19.20 -3.96 -63.12
N LYS A 600 18.45 -3.94 -64.23
CA LYS A 600 18.68 -3.03 -65.37
C LYS A 600 18.45 -1.55 -65.03
N GLN A 601 17.66 -1.26 -63.99
CA GLN A 601 17.41 0.10 -63.50
C GLN A 601 18.40 0.52 -62.40
N VAL A 602 19.25 -0.41 -61.92
CA VAL A 602 20.27 -0.14 -60.91
C VAL A 602 21.54 0.36 -61.59
N ARG A 603 21.98 1.55 -61.22
CA ARG A 603 23.24 2.14 -61.68
C ARG A 603 24.29 2.05 -60.57
N LYS A 604 25.57 2.09 -60.95
CA LYS A 604 26.70 2.08 -60.02
C LYS A 604 27.65 3.24 -60.31
N CYS A 605 28.19 3.83 -59.25
CA CYS A 605 29.26 4.82 -59.30
C CYS A 605 30.34 4.46 -58.28
N LYS A 606 31.59 4.90 -58.52
CA LYS A 606 32.70 4.68 -57.58
C LYS A 606 32.82 5.89 -56.66
N ALA A 607 32.73 5.64 -55.35
CA ALA A 607 32.83 6.64 -54.32
C ALA A 607 34.20 6.57 -53.62
N GLU A 608 34.95 7.67 -53.68
CA GLU A 608 36.19 7.86 -52.93
C GLU A 608 35.96 8.65 -51.63
N LYS A 609 36.98 8.74 -50.77
CA LYS A 609 36.89 9.45 -49.49
C LYS A 609 36.97 10.98 -49.67
N ARG A 610 35.82 11.64 -49.79
CA ARG A 610 35.69 13.10 -49.97
C ARG A 610 35.14 13.80 -48.73
N ASN A 611 36.01 14.04 -47.75
CA ASN A 611 35.65 14.70 -46.49
C ASN A 611 35.20 16.17 -46.68
N ASP A 612 35.69 16.84 -47.72
CA ASP A 612 35.32 18.19 -48.14
C ASP A 612 33.81 18.30 -48.44
N ILE A 613 33.31 17.36 -49.23
CA ILE A 613 31.90 17.23 -49.58
C ILE A 613 31.06 16.92 -48.34
N VAL A 614 31.44 15.90 -47.56
CA VAL A 614 30.70 15.48 -46.36
C VAL A 614 30.60 16.63 -45.35
N ASN A 615 31.68 17.40 -45.15
CA ASN A 615 31.68 18.54 -44.25
C ASN A 615 30.87 19.73 -44.79
N ARG A 616 30.79 19.94 -46.11
CA ARG A 616 29.85 20.91 -46.71
C ARG A 616 28.41 20.49 -46.47
N LEU A 617 28.09 19.22 -46.76
CA LEU A 617 26.75 18.65 -46.59
C LEU A 617 26.28 18.70 -45.13
N ASN A 618 27.13 18.30 -44.18
CA ASN A 618 26.81 18.36 -42.74
C ASN A 618 26.58 19.78 -42.20
N LYS A 619 27.06 20.84 -42.87
CA LYS A 619 26.73 22.23 -42.53
C LYS A 619 25.34 22.66 -43.02
N THR A 620 24.80 21.98 -44.04
CA THR A 620 23.46 22.24 -44.59
C THR A 620 22.37 21.38 -43.93
N GLU A 621 22.75 20.54 -42.96
CA GLU A 621 21.88 19.59 -42.27
C GLU A 621 20.82 20.30 -41.41
N VAL A 622 19.58 20.31 -41.89
CA VAL A 622 18.41 20.73 -41.11
C VAL A 622 17.70 19.48 -40.58
N VAL A 623 17.54 19.45 -39.26
CA VAL A 623 16.92 18.36 -38.48
C VAL A 623 15.45 18.73 -38.24
N GLU A 624 14.53 18.15 -39.02
CA GLU A 624 13.08 18.42 -38.87
C GLU A 624 12.41 17.44 -37.89
N GLU A 625 12.04 17.92 -36.71
CA GLU A 625 11.32 17.13 -35.71
C GLU A 625 9.89 16.77 -36.16
N ASN A 626 9.49 15.51 -35.95
CA ASN A 626 8.11 15.00 -36.07
C ASN A 626 7.47 15.10 -37.48
N VAL A 627 8.21 14.81 -38.54
CA VAL A 627 7.67 14.73 -39.91
C VAL A 627 6.79 13.48 -40.10
N ASP A 628 5.48 13.67 -40.27
CA ASP A 628 4.56 12.59 -40.69
C ASP A 628 4.63 12.36 -42.21
N PHE A 629 5.52 11.46 -42.63
CA PHE A 629 5.68 11.05 -44.04
C PHE A 629 4.39 10.50 -44.67
N LYS A 630 3.53 9.85 -43.87
CA LYS A 630 2.26 9.31 -44.37
C LYS A 630 1.32 10.46 -44.71
N SER A 631 1.18 11.45 -43.82
CA SER A 631 0.36 12.64 -44.07
C SER A 631 0.81 13.40 -45.31
N GLN A 632 2.12 13.64 -45.46
CA GLN A 632 2.68 14.29 -46.66
C GLN A 632 2.34 13.52 -47.95
N ARG A 633 2.39 12.19 -47.93
CA ARG A 633 2.04 11.36 -49.09
C ARG A 633 0.55 11.38 -49.38
N GLU A 634 -0.30 11.23 -48.37
CA GLU A 634 -1.76 11.26 -48.54
C GLU A 634 -2.25 12.62 -49.07
N GLU A 635 -1.63 13.73 -48.65
CA GLU A 635 -1.93 15.06 -49.18
C GLU A 635 -1.53 15.20 -50.65
N ARG A 636 -0.36 14.68 -51.06
CA ARG A 636 0.06 14.65 -52.47
C ARG A 636 -0.88 13.80 -53.32
N ASP A 637 -1.15 12.57 -52.91
CA ASP A 637 -2.05 11.67 -53.63
C ASP A 637 -3.50 12.24 -53.68
N ALA A 638 -3.90 13.07 -52.71
CA ALA A 638 -5.14 13.84 -52.76
C ALA A 638 -5.08 14.99 -53.78
N LYS A 639 -4.02 15.79 -53.81
CA LYS A 639 -3.79 16.86 -54.80
C LYS A 639 -3.78 16.31 -56.22
N GLU A 640 -3.10 15.19 -56.47
CA GLU A 640 -3.05 14.55 -57.79
C GLU A 640 -4.45 14.05 -58.21
N ARG A 641 -5.20 13.40 -57.31
CA ARG A 641 -6.60 13.01 -57.57
C ARG A 641 -7.50 14.21 -57.84
N GLN A 642 -7.28 15.35 -57.20
CA GLN A 642 -8.01 16.59 -57.49
C GLN A 642 -7.63 17.17 -58.86
N ALA A 643 -6.34 17.22 -59.20
CA ALA A 643 -5.86 17.70 -60.49
C ALA A 643 -6.41 16.83 -61.65
N ARG A 644 -6.31 15.49 -61.54
CA ARG A 644 -6.89 14.54 -62.50
C ARG A 644 -8.40 14.76 -62.68
N LYS A 645 -9.16 14.92 -61.59
CA LYS A 645 -10.60 15.24 -61.64
C LYS A 645 -10.90 16.62 -62.26
N LYS A 646 -10.02 17.62 -62.08
CA LYS A 646 -10.18 18.94 -62.71
C LYS A 646 -9.98 18.84 -64.22
N ILE A 647 -8.92 18.17 -64.66
CA ILE A 647 -8.63 17.92 -66.08
C ILE A 647 -9.78 17.14 -66.74
N GLU A 648 -10.30 16.10 -66.08
CA GLU A 648 -11.45 15.33 -66.59
C GLU A 648 -12.72 16.19 -66.69
N LYS A 649 -13.01 17.05 -65.71
CA LYS A 649 -14.13 17.99 -65.76
C LYS A 649 -13.97 19.02 -66.88
N GLU A 650 -12.78 19.60 -67.04
CA GLU A 650 -12.48 20.55 -68.12
C GLU A 650 -12.53 19.90 -69.51
N LYS A 651 -12.26 18.59 -69.61
CA LYS A 651 -12.46 17.82 -70.85
C LYS A 651 -13.95 17.63 -71.14
N LYS A 652 -14.72 17.13 -70.16
CA LYS A 652 -16.18 16.94 -70.31
C LYS A 652 -16.94 18.25 -70.58
N LEU A 653 -16.54 19.35 -69.94
CA LEU A 653 -17.12 20.67 -70.19
C LEU A 653 -16.90 21.10 -71.65
N ARG A 654 -15.67 20.96 -72.18
CA ARG A 654 -15.37 21.24 -73.60
C ARG A 654 -16.18 20.35 -74.53
N GLU A 655 -16.32 19.06 -74.23
CA GLU A 655 -17.15 18.11 -75.00
C GLU A 655 -18.65 18.50 -74.98
N GLU A 656 -19.18 18.97 -73.85
CA GLU A 656 -20.56 19.46 -73.73
C GLU A 656 -20.79 20.80 -74.45
N GLU A 657 -19.83 21.73 -74.38
CA GLU A 657 -19.86 23.01 -75.08
C GLU A 657 -19.83 22.80 -76.60
N ASP A 658 -18.97 21.89 -77.08
CA ASP A 658 -18.92 21.47 -78.48
C ASP A 658 -20.22 20.80 -78.93
N LYS A 659 -20.85 19.99 -78.07
CA LYS A 659 -22.15 19.40 -78.35
C LYS A 659 -23.24 20.46 -78.47
N LYS A 660 -23.34 21.38 -77.52
CA LYS A 660 -24.31 22.50 -77.53
C LYS A 660 -24.11 23.43 -78.72
N ARG A 661 -22.86 23.68 -79.13
CA ARG A 661 -22.52 24.45 -80.34
C ARG A 661 -23.06 23.76 -81.60
N LYS A 662 -22.85 22.45 -81.74
CA LYS A 662 -23.39 21.64 -82.84
C LYS A 662 -24.92 21.55 -82.82
N GLU A 663 -25.54 21.47 -81.64
CA GLU A 663 -27.01 21.47 -81.49
C GLU A 663 -27.63 22.82 -81.90
N LYS A 664 -27.06 23.96 -81.48
CA LYS A 664 -27.51 25.29 -81.94
C LYS A 664 -27.34 25.49 -83.45
N GLU A 665 -26.23 25.02 -84.02
CA GLU A 665 -26.02 25.08 -85.47
C GLU A 665 -27.05 24.23 -86.23
N LYS A 666 -27.45 23.07 -85.68
CA LYS A 666 -28.55 22.28 -86.22
C LYS A 666 -29.91 22.97 -86.08
N GLU A 667 -30.21 23.60 -84.94
CA GLU A 667 -31.46 24.37 -84.79
C GLU A 667 -31.54 25.53 -85.79
N LEU A 668 -30.46 26.28 -86.01
CA LEU A 668 -30.41 27.37 -87.00
C LEU A 668 -30.57 26.88 -88.44
N ARG A 669 -30.21 25.62 -88.73
CA ARG A 669 -30.44 24.96 -90.02
C ARG A 669 -31.83 24.29 -90.11
N SER A 670 -32.50 24.06 -88.99
CA SER A 670 -33.80 23.40 -88.96
C SER A 670 -34.92 24.41 -89.20
N TYR A 671 -35.63 24.26 -90.32
CA TYR A 671 -36.83 25.04 -90.64
C TYR A 671 -38.02 24.77 -89.70
N GLU A 672 -37.90 23.82 -88.77
CA GLU A 672 -38.95 23.44 -87.81
C GLU A 672 -39.44 24.62 -86.95
N LYS A 673 -38.57 25.58 -86.60
CA LYS A 673 -38.98 26.81 -85.89
C LYS A 673 -39.55 27.93 -86.79
N VAL A 674 -39.50 27.75 -88.11
CA VAL A 674 -40.07 28.70 -89.10
C VAL A 674 -41.56 28.41 -89.32
N PHE A 675 -41.95 27.14 -89.28
CA PHE A 675 -43.34 26.70 -89.41
C PHE A 675 -44.08 26.79 -88.07
N VAL A 676 -44.45 28.02 -87.69
CA VAL A 676 -45.42 28.28 -86.61
C VAL A 676 -46.77 28.57 -87.26
N ASP A 677 -47.77 27.71 -87.03
CA ASP A 677 -49.11 27.84 -87.64
C ASP A 677 -49.74 29.23 -87.40
N GLU A 678 -49.53 29.83 -86.21
CA GLU A 678 -49.99 31.19 -85.87
C GLU A 678 -49.42 32.31 -86.77
N LYS A 679 -48.35 32.04 -87.52
CA LYS A 679 -47.72 32.99 -88.46
C LYS A 679 -47.96 32.64 -89.93
N MET A 680 -48.64 31.53 -90.22
CA MET A 680 -48.94 31.11 -91.59
C MET A 680 -50.25 31.74 -92.08
N ASN A 681 -50.15 32.93 -92.66
CA ASN A 681 -51.25 33.49 -93.44
C ASN A 681 -51.36 32.75 -94.77
N THR A 682 -52.56 32.28 -95.11
CA THR A 682 -52.81 31.63 -96.40
C THR A 682 -52.95 32.69 -97.50
N ASN A 683 -52.26 32.54 -98.63
CA ASN A 683 -52.40 33.39 -99.83
C ASN A 683 -53.74 33.18 -100.58
N LYS A 684 -54.86 33.08 -99.85
CA LYS A 684 -56.20 32.95 -100.44
C LYS A 684 -56.87 34.32 -100.66
N ASP A 685 -56.26 35.37 -100.15
CA ASP A 685 -56.67 36.76 -100.33
C ASP A 685 -56.09 37.23 -101.67
N GLY A 686 -56.98 37.57 -102.62
CA GLY A 686 -56.66 37.62 -104.04
C GLY A 686 -55.65 38.70 -104.44
N TYR A 687 -54.55 38.27 -105.06
CA TYR A 687 -53.70 39.13 -105.88
C TYR A 687 -54.25 39.18 -107.31
N ASP A 688 -55.35 39.92 -107.49
CA ASP A 688 -55.69 40.48 -108.80
C ASP A 688 -54.78 41.70 -109.03
N SER A 689 -53.62 41.49 -109.65
CA SER A 689 -52.75 42.58 -110.11
C SER A 689 -52.03 42.20 -111.41
N ASP A 690 -52.81 41.78 -112.41
CA ASP A 690 -52.44 41.93 -113.82
C ASP A 690 -52.50 43.42 -114.17
N ASP A 691 -51.50 44.19 -113.74
CA ASP A 691 -51.36 45.62 -114.05
C ASP A 691 -49.87 45.95 -114.30
N PHE A 692 -49.34 45.34 -115.37
CA PHE A 692 -48.04 45.70 -115.97
C PHE A 692 -48.21 45.87 -117.49
N MET A 693 -48.73 47.03 -117.87
CA MET A 693 -48.74 47.62 -119.21
C MET A 693 -48.14 49.02 -119.14
#